data_AF-A0A1Q6HAX8-F1
#
_entry.id   AF-A0A1Q6HAX8-F1
#
_cell.length_a   1.000
_cell.length_b   1.000
_cell.length_c   1.000
_cell.angle_alpha   90.00
_cell.angle_beta   90.00
_cell.angle_gamma   90.00
#
_symmetry.space_group_name_H-M   'P 1'
#
loop_
_entity.id
_entity.type
_entity.pdbx_description
1 polymer ?
#
loop_
_entity_poly.entity_id
_entity_poly.type
_entity_poly.pdbx_seq_one_letter_code
_entity_poly.pdbx_strand_id
1 'polypeptide(L)'
;MKIKVLTFVFSAIFSIGGMAQNKTYFVSQTGDDSASGLSQTEAWRTLEKVNGHVFMPGDSILFEKGCVWKGQLKLKGSGSEGRPIVLSSYGKTSDGRPVINIGDAEGAGIMLRDVSWWEIDGMEVTSGAPPKLGVGRQGIVAKASAQGVDMRHIVVRNCYIHDIWGQMGGDTEYSGYFSCAILVHFVRSGNETEGGRKSTINDVLIENNRIERFDKCGIISWGARDNVVVRRNYIENTGGDGIFVNGTYRGLIEFNEVHESCMRSGHPDLPGSKGWWPHTAAVWIQDAEETIMQFNEVYDTGREKFNGDGFAYDFDFNCNRCVAQYNYSRNNHGLMLLMYNISGNITRYNISENDKTHLVQIQGPLSEGNVFYNNVFYLDRNTGDIDFFCGNDNEKRPEDLGAVFYNNIFYATGQGRFRTVYSHGLTESRIYEENIKPNLPSGTLFQRNCYFGPWKNGIPDDPEAICADPMFVAPGTGGRGLKTLSGYKLQKESPCINAGKFIHDNGGRDFYGNVVNDGSIDIGAFEMGGTNTFASGADGTDVKSKARVISELIWARLVFPDEAVWADDGAGVVMDLREALPDSIAGTMSFVNGDGKTVCTVDLDGKLKRLHLKMDTKGMEEELVETRVRIRLEKDGLTEVWDIPCRRS
;
A
#
# COMPACT_ATOMS: atom_id res chain seq x y z
N MET A 1 38.55 -28.83 -76.49
CA MET A 1 37.95 -27.94 -75.46
C MET A 1 36.52 -28.42 -75.24
N LYS A 2 36.23 -29.11 -74.12
CA LYS A 2 34.91 -29.73 -73.85
C LYS A 2 33.99 -28.70 -73.19
N ILE A 3 32.87 -28.37 -73.82
CA ILE A 3 31.83 -27.49 -73.26
C ILE A 3 30.90 -28.36 -72.39
N LYS A 4 30.85 -28.09 -71.08
CA LYS A 4 29.89 -28.69 -70.15
C LYS A 4 28.60 -27.88 -70.22
N VAL A 5 27.50 -28.53 -70.60
CA VAL A 5 26.13 -28.01 -70.45
C VAL A 5 25.69 -28.23 -69.01
N LEU A 6 25.34 -27.15 -68.31
CA LEU A 6 24.88 -27.17 -66.93
C LEU A 6 23.34 -27.10 -66.93
N THR A 7 22.68 -28.19 -66.57
CA THR A 7 21.22 -28.26 -66.44
C THR A 7 20.82 -27.70 -65.07
N PHE A 8 20.11 -26.57 -65.06
CA PHE A 8 19.49 -26.01 -63.85
C PHE A 8 18.18 -26.75 -63.56
N VAL A 9 18.09 -27.44 -62.43
CA VAL A 9 16.83 -27.97 -61.88
C VAL A 9 16.21 -26.89 -61.00
N PHE A 10 15.10 -26.30 -61.44
CA PHE A 10 14.27 -25.42 -60.63
C PHE A 10 13.42 -26.28 -59.68
N SER A 11 13.83 -26.41 -58.42
CA SER A 11 12.93 -26.89 -57.36
C SER A 11 11.98 -25.75 -56.99
N ALA A 12 10.71 -25.86 -57.40
CA ALA A 12 9.64 -25.02 -56.90
C ALA A 12 9.37 -25.39 -55.43
N ILE A 13 9.87 -24.58 -54.51
CA ILE A 13 9.44 -24.61 -53.11
C ILE A 13 8.04 -23.98 -53.08
N PHE A 14 7.01 -24.81 -53.03
CA PHE A 14 5.66 -24.34 -52.66
C PHE A 14 5.71 -23.95 -51.19
N SER A 15 5.89 -22.66 -50.93
CA SER A 15 5.54 -22.07 -49.64
C SER A 15 4.02 -22.17 -49.48
N ILE A 16 3.55 -23.22 -48.81
CA ILE A 16 2.20 -23.22 -48.26
C ILE A 16 2.21 -22.17 -47.15
N GLY A 17 1.90 -20.93 -47.52
CA GLY A 17 1.50 -19.92 -46.57
C GLY A 17 0.21 -20.43 -45.92
N GLY A 18 0.33 -21.05 -44.74
CA GLY A 18 -0.84 -21.39 -43.94
C GLY A 18 -1.61 -20.10 -43.70
N MET A 19 -2.79 -19.97 -44.32
CA MET A 19 -3.73 -18.92 -43.97
C MET A 19 -4.06 -19.09 -42.49
N ALA A 20 -3.46 -18.26 -41.65
CA ALA A 20 -3.88 -18.12 -40.27
C ALA A 20 -5.33 -17.61 -40.31
N GLN A 21 -6.25 -18.45 -39.86
CA GLN A 21 -7.66 -18.13 -39.82
C GLN A 21 -7.98 -17.69 -38.39
N ASN A 22 -8.41 -16.44 -38.20
CA ASN A 22 -8.92 -15.95 -36.92
C ASN A 22 -10.32 -16.54 -36.71
N LYS A 23 -10.43 -17.72 -36.09
CA LYS A 23 -11.73 -18.36 -35.83
C LYS A 23 -12.31 -17.88 -34.52
N THR A 24 -13.63 -17.72 -34.47
CA THR A 24 -14.35 -17.48 -33.22
C THR A 24 -15.14 -18.73 -32.86
N TYR A 25 -14.82 -19.32 -31.71
CA TYR A 25 -15.50 -20.46 -31.14
C TYR A 25 -16.49 -20.01 -30.08
N PHE A 26 -17.73 -20.50 -30.13
CA PHE A 26 -18.79 -20.20 -29.19
C PHE A 26 -19.02 -21.39 -28.26
N VAL A 27 -19.26 -21.12 -26.98
CA VAL A 27 -19.56 -22.13 -25.95
C VAL A 27 -20.84 -21.76 -25.22
N SER A 28 -21.83 -22.67 -25.17
CA SER A 28 -23.14 -22.47 -24.55
C SER A 28 -23.56 -23.72 -23.77
N GLN A 29 -24.27 -23.56 -22.65
CA GLN A 29 -24.87 -24.70 -21.93
C GLN A 29 -25.87 -25.49 -22.78
N THR A 30 -26.43 -24.88 -23.83
CA THR A 30 -27.37 -25.51 -24.77
C THR A 30 -26.71 -25.99 -26.07
N GLY A 31 -25.39 -25.87 -26.18
CA GLY A 31 -24.63 -26.26 -27.37
C GLY A 31 -24.54 -27.78 -27.58
N ASP A 32 -23.75 -28.17 -28.59
CA ASP A 32 -23.43 -29.56 -28.93
C ASP A 32 -21.93 -29.70 -29.26
N ASP A 33 -21.24 -30.60 -28.57
CA ASP A 33 -19.81 -30.86 -28.78
C ASP A 33 -19.50 -31.57 -30.11
N SER A 34 -20.53 -32.06 -30.81
CA SER A 34 -20.43 -32.55 -32.18
C SER A 34 -20.42 -31.43 -33.23
N ALA A 35 -20.87 -30.23 -32.86
CA ALA A 35 -20.97 -29.08 -33.76
C ALA A 35 -19.62 -28.40 -34.03
N SER A 36 -19.62 -27.50 -35.02
CA SER A 36 -18.41 -26.81 -35.48
C SER A 36 -17.80 -25.89 -34.42
N GLY A 37 -18.62 -25.30 -33.55
CA GLY A 37 -18.25 -24.24 -32.63
C GLY A 37 -18.20 -22.85 -33.27
N LEU A 38 -18.34 -22.72 -34.60
CA LEU A 38 -18.00 -21.50 -35.34
C LEU A 38 -19.14 -20.48 -35.46
N SER A 39 -20.28 -20.76 -34.84
CA SER A 39 -21.42 -19.84 -34.74
C SER A 39 -22.16 -20.06 -33.41
N GLN A 40 -22.95 -19.09 -32.97
CA GLN A 40 -23.74 -19.21 -31.72
C GLN A 40 -24.71 -20.40 -31.76
N THR A 41 -25.30 -20.70 -32.93
CA THR A 41 -26.23 -21.82 -33.12
C THR A 41 -25.52 -23.18 -33.23
N GLU A 42 -24.20 -23.18 -33.46
CA GLU A 42 -23.36 -24.37 -33.52
C GLU A 42 -22.33 -24.38 -32.38
N ALA A 43 -22.63 -23.73 -31.26
CA ALA A 43 -21.74 -23.61 -30.11
C ALA A 43 -21.39 -24.98 -29.52
N TRP A 44 -20.16 -25.11 -29.02
CA TRP A 44 -19.78 -26.24 -28.16
C TRP A 44 -20.50 -26.15 -26.82
N ARG A 45 -20.57 -27.30 -26.12
CA ARG A 45 -21.28 -27.39 -24.84
C ARG A 45 -20.36 -27.42 -23.64
N THR A 46 -19.30 -28.20 -23.71
CA THR A 46 -18.56 -28.64 -22.52
C THR A 46 -17.16 -28.03 -22.39
N LEU A 47 -16.66 -27.97 -21.15
CA LEU A 47 -15.26 -27.61 -20.89
C LEU A 47 -14.31 -28.66 -21.48
N GLU A 48 -14.71 -29.93 -21.50
CA GLU A 48 -13.94 -31.03 -22.09
C GLU A 48 -13.64 -30.78 -23.57
N LYS A 49 -14.62 -30.30 -24.34
CA LYS A 49 -14.43 -29.95 -25.75
C LYS A 49 -13.42 -28.82 -25.92
N VAL A 50 -13.52 -27.77 -25.10
CA VAL A 50 -12.60 -26.62 -25.11
C VAL A 50 -11.18 -27.05 -24.72
N ASN A 51 -11.04 -27.83 -23.63
CA ASN A 51 -9.76 -28.36 -23.14
C ASN A 51 -9.09 -29.34 -24.12
N GLY A 52 -9.89 -29.97 -24.98
CA GLY A 52 -9.42 -30.86 -26.04
C GLY A 52 -8.89 -30.14 -27.28
N HIS A 53 -9.20 -28.85 -27.44
CA HIS A 53 -8.83 -28.07 -28.62
C HIS A 53 -7.46 -27.38 -28.46
N VAL A 54 -6.71 -27.28 -29.55
CA VAL A 54 -5.47 -26.49 -29.62
C VAL A 54 -5.75 -25.28 -30.51
N PHE A 55 -5.80 -24.10 -29.89
CA PHE A 55 -6.15 -22.86 -30.57
C PHE A 55 -4.98 -22.29 -31.36
N MET A 56 -5.28 -21.57 -32.45
CA MET A 56 -4.32 -20.99 -33.37
C MET A 56 -4.21 -19.47 -33.19
N PRO A 57 -3.13 -18.83 -33.65
CA PRO A 57 -2.98 -17.37 -33.55
C PRO A 57 -4.16 -16.59 -34.12
N GLY A 58 -4.73 -15.70 -33.30
CA GLY A 58 -5.88 -14.87 -33.64
C GLY A 58 -7.24 -15.50 -33.36
N ASP A 59 -7.30 -16.72 -32.83
CA ASP A 59 -8.56 -17.35 -32.43
C ASP A 59 -9.20 -16.64 -31.22
N SER A 60 -10.52 -16.74 -31.12
CA SER A 60 -11.30 -16.27 -29.97
C SER A 60 -12.21 -17.37 -29.45
N ILE A 61 -12.37 -17.47 -28.14
CA ILE A 61 -13.21 -18.43 -27.43
C ILE A 61 -14.22 -17.62 -26.62
N LEU A 62 -15.50 -17.69 -26.96
CA LEU A 62 -16.55 -16.88 -26.38
C LEU A 62 -17.53 -17.76 -25.62
N PHE A 63 -17.51 -17.66 -24.29
CA PHE A 63 -18.47 -18.31 -23.41
C PHE A 63 -19.76 -17.48 -23.30
N GLU A 64 -20.91 -18.13 -23.32
CA GLU A 64 -22.21 -17.47 -23.17
C GLU A 64 -22.34 -16.82 -21.78
N LYS A 65 -22.69 -15.53 -21.75
CA LYS A 65 -22.97 -14.81 -20.50
C LYS A 65 -24.12 -15.44 -19.71
N GLY A 66 -24.04 -15.37 -18.38
CA GLY A 66 -25.03 -15.94 -17.46
C GLY A 66 -24.98 -17.46 -17.27
N CYS A 67 -24.09 -18.16 -17.99
CA CYS A 67 -23.89 -19.59 -17.82
C CYS A 67 -22.81 -19.92 -16.77
N VAL A 68 -22.96 -21.08 -16.12
CA VAL A 68 -22.01 -21.61 -15.12
C VAL A 68 -21.49 -22.96 -15.57
N TRP A 69 -20.18 -23.10 -15.73
CA TRP A 69 -19.52 -24.37 -16.04
C TRP A 69 -18.81 -24.92 -14.81
N LYS A 70 -19.09 -26.17 -14.45
CA LYS A 70 -18.41 -26.87 -13.36
C LYS A 70 -17.16 -27.54 -13.90
N GLY A 71 -16.01 -27.29 -13.28
CA GLY A 71 -14.72 -27.85 -13.67
C GLY A 71 -13.66 -26.78 -13.90
N GLN A 72 -12.62 -27.13 -14.64
CA GLN A 72 -11.44 -26.32 -14.85
C GLN A 72 -11.14 -26.18 -16.35
N LEU A 73 -10.72 -24.99 -16.78
CA LEU A 73 -10.20 -24.73 -18.11
C LEU A 73 -8.68 -24.90 -18.16
N LYS A 74 -8.21 -25.68 -19.13
CA LYS A 74 -6.80 -25.98 -19.42
C LYS A 74 -6.57 -25.67 -20.90
N LEU A 75 -6.30 -24.40 -21.18
CA LEU A 75 -6.24 -23.88 -22.54
C LEU A 75 -4.90 -24.21 -23.19
N LYS A 76 -4.92 -24.42 -24.51
CA LYS A 76 -3.78 -24.90 -25.29
C LYS A 76 -3.63 -24.11 -26.58
N GLY A 77 -2.40 -24.07 -27.08
CA GLY A 77 -2.04 -23.27 -28.25
C GLY A 77 -1.53 -21.90 -27.83
N SER A 78 -0.73 -21.29 -28.70
CA SER A 78 -0.16 -19.97 -28.49
C SER A 78 -0.59 -19.05 -29.60
N GLY A 79 -0.88 -17.81 -29.26
CA GLY A 79 -1.01 -16.76 -30.24
C GLY A 79 0.34 -16.38 -30.86
N SER A 80 0.33 -15.29 -31.61
CA SER A 80 1.55 -14.65 -32.10
C SER A 80 1.47 -13.15 -31.92
N GLU A 81 2.58 -12.47 -32.14
CA GLU A 81 2.59 -11.00 -32.20
C GLU A 81 1.50 -10.47 -33.15
N GLY A 82 0.74 -9.49 -32.65
CA GLY A 82 -0.42 -8.90 -33.34
C GLY A 82 -1.63 -9.82 -33.51
N ARG A 83 -1.58 -11.06 -33.04
CA ARG A 83 -2.66 -12.06 -33.13
C ARG A 83 -2.73 -12.92 -31.86
N PRO A 84 -3.05 -12.32 -30.70
CA PRO A 84 -3.27 -13.09 -29.48
C PRO A 84 -4.49 -14.00 -29.62
N ILE A 85 -4.53 -15.06 -28.81
CA ILE A 85 -5.74 -15.85 -28.59
C ILE A 85 -6.55 -15.19 -27.48
N VAL A 86 -7.84 -15.01 -27.68
CA VAL A 86 -8.72 -14.32 -26.73
C VAL A 86 -9.70 -15.30 -26.09
N LEU A 87 -9.72 -15.39 -24.76
CA LEU A 87 -10.81 -15.98 -24.00
C LEU A 87 -11.71 -14.87 -23.49
N SER A 88 -12.97 -14.87 -23.90
CA SER A 88 -13.96 -13.89 -23.42
C SER A 88 -15.38 -14.45 -23.50
N SER A 89 -16.37 -13.58 -23.70
CA SER A 89 -17.79 -13.89 -23.60
C SER A 89 -18.65 -13.21 -24.66
N TYR A 90 -19.83 -13.77 -24.91
CA TYR A 90 -20.86 -13.18 -25.77
C TYR A 90 -22.24 -13.22 -25.09
N GLY A 91 -23.20 -12.47 -25.62
CA GLY A 91 -24.54 -12.33 -25.02
C GLY A 91 -24.72 -10.96 -24.35
N LYS A 92 -25.81 -10.78 -23.60
CA LYS A 92 -26.14 -9.48 -23.00
C LYS A 92 -25.36 -9.27 -21.70
N THR A 93 -24.82 -8.07 -21.50
CA THR A 93 -24.11 -7.71 -20.26
C THR A 93 -24.97 -7.86 -19.00
N SER A 94 -26.30 -7.69 -19.13
CA SER A 94 -27.28 -7.88 -18.04
C SER A 94 -27.28 -9.30 -17.46
N ASP A 95 -26.81 -10.28 -18.23
CA ASP A 95 -26.94 -11.69 -17.86
C ASP A 95 -25.78 -12.13 -16.95
N GLY A 96 -24.79 -11.26 -16.72
CA GLY A 96 -23.61 -11.55 -15.89
C GLY A 96 -22.43 -12.12 -16.69
N ARG A 97 -21.33 -12.41 -16.00
CA ARG A 97 -20.15 -13.04 -16.62
C ARG A 97 -20.37 -14.56 -16.77
N PRO A 98 -19.72 -15.22 -17.74
CA PRO A 98 -19.61 -16.67 -17.72
C PRO A 98 -18.77 -17.12 -16.51
N VAL A 99 -19.26 -18.11 -15.77
CA VAL A 99 -18.65 -18.56 -14.51
C VAL A 99 -17.95 -19.91 -14.70
N ILE A 100 -16.67 -19.99 -14.34
CA ILE A 100 -15.94 -21.24 -14.14
C ILE A 100 -15.95 -21.56 -12.65
N ASN A 101 -16.70 -22.60 -12.26
CA ASN A 101 -16.83 -23.04 -10.89
C ASN A 101 -16.02 -24.33 -10.65
N ILE A 102 -14.92 -24.22 -9.91
CA ILE A 102 -14.03 -25.36 -9.63
C ILE A 102 -14.54 -26.27 -8.50
N GLY A 103 -15.61 -25.88 -7.79
CA GLY A 103 -16.15 -26.65 -6.67
C GLY A 103 -15.08 -26.92 -5.60
N ASP A 104 -15.04 -28.15 -5.09
CA ASP A 104 -14.09 -28.57 -4.07
C ASP A 104 -12.73 -29.03 -4.64
N ALA A 105 -12.56 -29.04 -5.96
CA ALA A 105 -11.36 -29.53 -6.63
C ALA A 105 -10.10 -28.72 -6.29
N GLU A 106 -8.96 -29.40 -6.28
CA GLU A 106 -7.65 -28.75 -6.23
C GLU A 106 -7.28 -28.17 -7.61
N GLY A 107 -6.61 -27.02 -7.61
CA GLY A 107 -6.00 -26.42 -8.80
C GLY A 107 -6.65 -25.12 -9.27
N ALA A 108 -6.37 -24.75 -10.52
CA ALA A 108 -6.80 -23.49 -11.13
C ALA A 108 -8.14 -23.60 -11.85
N GLY A 109 -8.94 -22.54 -11.77
CA GLY A 109 -10.12 -22.38 -12.62
C GLY A 109 -9.77 -22.21 -14.08
N ILE A 110 -8.78 -21.37 -14.40
CA ILE A 110 -8.27 -21.19 -15.77
C ILE A 110 -6.74 -21.33 -15.75
N MET A 111 -6.22 -22.24 -16.57
CA MET A 111 -4.78 -22.54 -16.66
C MET A 111 -4.27 -22.33 -18.08
N LEU A 112 -3.25 -21.49 -18.19
CA LEU A 112 -2.36 -21.32 -19.34
C LEU A 112 -1.00 -21.96 -18.99
N ARG A 113 -0.68 -23.12 -19.55
CA ARG A 113 0.58 -23.82 -19.26
C ARG A 113 1.47 -23.84 -20.50
N ASP A 114 2.66 -23.25 -20.39
CA ASP A 114 3.68 -23.22 -21.46
C ASP A 114 3.15 -22.63 -22.78
N VAL A 115 2.32 -21.59 -22.69
CA VAL A 115 1.71 -20.90 -23.83
C VAL A 115 1.90 -19.39 -23.76
N SER A 116 1.85 -18.72 -24.90
CA SER A 116 2.10 -17.27 -25.06
C SER A 116 0.98 -16.60 -25.86
N TRP A 117 0.92 -15.27 -25.81
CA TRP A 117 0.01 -14.43 -26.56
C TRP A 117 -1.45 -14.76 -26.27
N TRP A 118 -1.82 -14.63 -25.00
CA TRP A 118 -3.17 -14.87 -24.50
C TRP A 118 -3.74 -13.62 -23.84
N GLU A 119 -5.00 -13.33 -24.16
CA GLU A 119 -5.81 -12.35 -23.44
C GLU A 119 -7.03 -13.06 -22.82
N ILE A 120 -7.18 -12.95 -21.49
CA ILE A 120 -8.35 -13.43 -20.75
C ILE A 120 -9.14 -12.21 -20.30
N ASP A 121 -10.39 -12.10 -20.77
CA ASP A 121 -11.20 -10.89 -20.63
C ASP A 121 -12.62 -11.19 -20.17
N GLY A 122 -12.99 -10.70 -18.97
CA GLY A 122 -14.38 -10.68 -18.53
C GLY A 122 -14.94 -12.02 -18.04
N MET A 123 -14.07 -12.90 -17.54
CA MET A 123 -14.45 -14.19 -16.97
C MET A 123 -14.73 -14.09 -15.46
N GLU A 124 -15.59 -14.95 -14.94
CA GLU A 124 -15.78 -15.14 -13.50
C GLU A 124 -15.24 -16.52 -13.07
N VAL A 125 -14.51 -16.56 -11.97
CA VAL A 125 -13.93 -17.80 -11.42
C VAL A 125 -14.24 -17.91 -9.94
N THR A 126 -14.82 -19.04 -9.53
CA THR A 126 -15.20 -19.29 -8.15
C THR A 126 -15.03 -20.76 -7.75
N SER A 127 -15.05 -21.03 -6.46
CA SER A 127 -15.09 -22.37 -5.87
C SER A 127 -16.34 -22.54 -5.02
N GLY A 128 -16.58 -21.59 -4.10
CA GLY A 128 -17.64 -21.67 -3.09
C GLY A 128 -17.43 -22.77 -2.05
N ALA A 129 -16.36 -23.57 -2.16
CA ALA A 129 -16.04 -24.63 -1.21
C ALA A 129 -15.30 -24.05 0.01
N PRO A 130 -15.55 -24.57 1.23
CA PRO A 130 -14.80 -24.17 2.40
C PRO A 130 -13.30 -24.54 2.27
N PRO A 131 -12.42 -23.88 3.04
CA PRO A 131 -11.01 -24.25 3.08
C PRO A 131 -10.86 -25.71 3.56
N LYS A 132 -9.93 -26.43 2.95
CA LYS A 132 -9.61 -27.82 3.31
C LYS A 132 -8.09 -28.01 3.31
N LEU A 133 -7.54 -28.46 4.43
CA LEU A 133 -6.12 -28.79 4.53
C LEU A 133 -5.74 -29.85 3.49
N GLY A 134 -4.59 -29.63 2.85
CA GLY A 134 -4.08 -30.42 1.73
C GLY A 134 -4.67 -30.06 0.36
N VAL A 135 -5.56 -29.07 0.25
CA VAL A 135 -6.22 -28.70 -1.02
C VAL A 135 -5.95 -27.25 -1.36
N GLY A 136 -5.11 -27.03 -2.35
CA GLY A 136 -4.82 -25.70 -2.89
C GLY A 136 -5.81 -25.28 -3.99
N ARG A 137 -6.12 -23.99 -4.09
CA ARG A 137 -7.04 -23.48 -5.13
C ARG A 137 -6.53 -22.18 -5.71
N GLN A 138 -6.72 -22.02 -7.02
CA GLN A 138 -6.23 -20.88 -7.78
C GLN A 138 -7.34 -20.34 -8.69
N GLY A 139 -7.29 -19.06 -8.99
CA GLY A 139 -8.17 -18.45 -9.98
C GLY A 139 -7.65 -18.69 -11.40
N ILE A 140 -6.92 -17.71 -11.93
CA ILE A 140 -6.36 -17.67 -13.28
C ILE A 140 -4.84 -17.79 -13.18
N VAL A 141 -4.26 -18.79 -13.87
CA VAL A 141 -2.83 -19.10 -13.77
C VAL A 141 -2.19 -19.15 -15.15
N ALA A 142 -1.07 -18.45 -15.30
CA ALA A 142 -0.15 -18.58 -16.41
C ALA A 142 1.20 -19.11 -15.90
N LYS A 143 1.55 -20.32 -16.31
CA LYS A 143 2.68 -21.07 -15.78
C LYS A 143 3.65 -21.53 -16.87
N ALA A 144 4.91 -21.14 -16.76
CA ALA A 144 6.03 -21.78 -17.44
C ALA A 144 6.50 -22.97 -16.59
N SER A 145 6.13 -24.18 -17.00
CA SER A 145 6.27 -25.41 -16.22
C SER A 145 7.54 -26.21 -16.52
N ALA A 146 8.25 -25.90 -17.61
CA ALA A 146 9.51 -26.53 -18.00
C ALA A 146 10.68 -25.53 -18.08
N GLN A 147 11.91 -26.05 -18.03
CA GLN A 147 13.13 -25.27 -18.23
C GLN A 147 13.21 -24.80 -19.69
N GLY A 148 13.62 -23.54 -19.89
CA GLY A 148 13.84 -22.96 -21.22
C GLY A 148 12.57 -22.49 -21.94
N VAL A 149 11.44 -22.45 -21.25
CA VAL A 149 10.17 -21.91 -21.78
C VAL A 149 10.24 -20.38 -21.83
N ASP A 150 9.95 -19.80 -22.99
CA ASP A 150 9.80 -18.36 -23.17
C ASP A 150 8.31 -18.02 -23.33
N MET A 151 7.71 -17.51 -22.25
CA MET A 151 6.34 -17.01 -22.25
C MET A 151 6.33 -15.51 -22.50
N ARG A 152 5.42 -15.07 -23.38
CA ARG A 152 5.23 -13.66 -23.71
C ARG A 152 3.76 -13.31 -23.82
N HIS A 153 3.43 -12.07 -23.51
CA HIS A 153 2.10 -11.48 -23.74
C HIS A 153 0.99 -12.27 -23.04
N ILE A 154 0.88 -12.04 -21.73
CA ILE A 154 -0.19 -12.59 -20.89
C ILE A 154 -1.00 -11.41 -20.35
N VAL A 155 -2.25 -11.32 -20.80
CA VAL A 155 -3.20 -10.29 -20.35
C VAL A 155 -4.33 -10.94 -19.58
N VAL A 156 -4.58 -10.49 -18.35
CA VAL A 156 -5.74 -10.86 -17.55
C VAL A 156 -6.48 -9.60 -17.15
N ARG A 157 -7.70 -9.40 -17.68
CA ARG A 157 -8.46 -8.19 -17.43
C ARG A 157 -9.96 -8.39 -17.22
N ASN A 158 -10.58 -7.43 -16.53
CA ASN A 158 -12.03 -7.36 -16.31
C ASN A 158 -12.65 -8.61 -15.63
N CYS A 159 -11.82 -9.46 -15.03
CA CYS A 159 -12.25 -10.72 -14.43
C CYS A 159 -12.75 -10.51 -12.99
N TYR A 160 -13.63 -11.40 -12.54
CA TYR A 160 -14.11 -11.44 -11.17
C TYR A 160 -13.74 -12.79 -10.55
N ILE A 161 -12.90 -12.79 -9.51
CA ILE A 161 -12.35 -14.01 -8.91
C ILE A 161 -12.68 -13.99 -7.43
N HIS A 162 -13.49 -14.94 -6.97
CA HIS A 162 -14.05 -14.82 -5.64
C HIS A 162 -14.50 -16.12 -4.99
N ASP A 163 -14.58 -16.10 -3.66
CA ASP A 163 -15.02 -17.24 -2.83
C ASP A 163 -14.17 -18.48 -3.11
N ILE A 164 -12.84 -18.29 -3.09
CA ILE A 164 -11.85 -19.34 -3.28
C ILE A 164 -10.97 -19.36 -2.03
N TRP A 165 -11.33 -20.23 -1.11
CA TRP A 165 -10.59 -20.47 0.12
C TRP A 165 -9.56 -21.58 -0.14
N GLY A 166 -8.35 -21.18 -0.50
CA GLY A 166 -7.22 -22.09 -0.66
C GLY A 166 -6.42 -22.25 0.63
N GLN A 167 -5.21 -22.80 0.51
CA GLN A 167 -4.41 -23.19 1.66
C GLN A 167 -3.33 -22.16 1.99
N MET A 168 -3.37 -21.62 3.21
CA MET A 168 -2.49 -20.53 3.69
C MET A 168 -0.99 -20.85 3.69
N GLY A 169 -0.60 -22.10 3.94
CA GLY A 169 0.80 -22.54 3.93
C GLY A 169 1.00 -23.76 3.03
N GLY A 170 2.25 -24.09 2.71
CA GLY A 170 2.59 -25.25 1.88
C GLY A 170 3.51 -24.93 0.72
N ASP A 171 4.12 -25.98 0.19
CA ASP A 171 5.11 -25.98 -0.89
C ASP A 171 4.64 -26.76 -2.13
N THR A 172 3.33 -27.07 -2.22
CA THR A 172 2.74 -27.73 -3.40
C THR A 172 2.49 -26.74 -4.54
N GLU A 173 2.20 -27.24 -5.75
CA GLU A 173 1.86 -26.41 -6.92
C GLU A 173 0.67 -25.45 -6.69
N TYR A 174 -0.17 -25.71 -5.69
CA TYR A 174 -1.45 -25.04 -5.48
C TYR A 174 -1.62 -24.41 -4.08
N SER A 175 -0.64 -24.56 -3.18
CA SER A 175 -0.73 -24.09 -1.78
C SER A 175 0.26 -22.95 -1.48
N GLY A 176 0.11 -22.32 -0.31
CA GLY A 176 0.98 -21.22 0.11
C GLY A 176 0.89 -20.04 -0.86
N TYR A 177 2.04 -19.52 -1.30
CA TYR A 177 2.07 -18.44 -2.31
C TYR A 177 1.43 -18.85 -3.64
N PHE A 178 1.41 -20.13 -3.98
CA PHE A 178 0.76 -20.54 -5.22
C PHE A 178 -0.75 -20.66 -5.07
N SER A 179 -1.32 -20.62 -3.87
CA SER A 179 -2.76 -20.43 -3.67
C SER A 179 -3.11 -18.97 -3.94
N CYS A 180 -3.32 -18.62 -5.21
CA CYS A 180 -3.36 -17.23 -5.68
C CYS A 180 -4.49 -17.00 -6.70
N ALA A 181 -5.15 -15.83 -6.63
CA ALA A 181 -6.27 -15.51 -7.50
C ALA A 181 -5.81 -15.29 -8.94
N ILE A 182 -4.71 -14.55 -9.14
CA ILE A 182 -4.04 -14.44 -10.44
C ILE A 182 -2.55 -14.72 -10.25
N LEU A 183 -2.05 -15.80 -10.87
CA LEU A 183 -0.65 -16.21 -10.76
C LEU A 183 0.00 -16.26 -12.15
N VAL A 184 1.01 -15.43 -12.36
CA VAL A 184 1.91 -15.54 -13.52
C VAL A 184 3.28 -15.94 -13.01
N HIS A 185 3.78 -17.13 -13.34
CA HIS A 185 5.06 -17.60 -12.80
C HIS A 185 5.76 -18.65 -13.64
N PHE A 186 7.05 -18.87 -13.37
CA PHE A 186 7.78 -20.04 -13.84
C PHE A 186 8.22 -20.92 -12.68
N VAL A 187 8.45 -22.21 -12.95
CA VAL A 187 9.03 -23.13 -11.96
C VAL A 187 10.52 -22.82 -11.81
N ARG A 188 10.95 -22.28 -10.67
CA ARG A 188 12.36 -22.27 -10.26
C ARG A 188 12.76 -23.71 -9.96
N SER A 189 13.27 -24.45 -10.94
CA SER A 189 13.82 -25.78 -10.67
C SER A 189 15.10 -25.62 -9.85
N GLY A 190 15.20 -26.23 -8.66
CA GLY A 190 16.47 -26.36 -7.94
C GLY A 190 17.56 -27.13 -8.71
N ASN A 191 17.21 -27.71 -9.85
CA ASN A 191 18.10 -28.33 -10.83
C ASN A 191 18.21 -27.47 -12.11
N GLU A 192 18.37 -26.13 -11.99
CA GLU A 192 18.91 -25.37 -13.12
C GLU A 192 20.27 -25.98 -13.45
N THR A 193 20.32 -26.82 -14.48
CA THR A 193 21.58 -27.38 -14.97
C THR A 193 22.46 -26.21 -15.38
N GLU A 194 23.68 -26.17 -14.85
CA GLU A 194 24.66 -25.16 -15.21
C GLU A 194 24.83 -25.18 -16.74
N GLY A 195 24.43 -24.08 -17.41
CA GLY A 195 24.43 -23.96 -18.88
C GLY A 195 23.09 -24.23 -19.59
N GLY A 196 22.01 -24.60 -18.89
CA GLY A 196 20.67 -24.72 -19.49
C GLY A 196 19.99 -23.37 -19.76
N ARG A 197 19.16 -23.29 -20.82
CA ARG A 197 18.39 -22.06 -21.12
C ARG A 197 17.41 -21.77 -19.98
N LYS A 198 17.48 -20.58 -19.40
CA LYS A 198 16.54 -20.11 -18.38
C LYS A 198 15.17 -19.84 -19.00
N SER A 199 14.11 -20.14 -18.25
CA SER A 199 12.76 -19.74 -18.63
C SER A 199 12.58 -18.23 -18.46
N THR A 200 11.76 -17.61 -19.31
CA THR A 200 11.51 -16.17 -19.33
C THR A 200 10.01 -15.90 -19.39
N ILE A 201 9.57 -14.82 -18.74
CA ILE A 201 8.21 -14.27 -18.86
C ILE A 201 8.32 -12.77 -19.10
N ASN A 202 7.71 -12.26 -20.16
CA ASN A 202 7.69 -10.83 -20.48
C ASN A 202 6.32 -10.40 -21.01
N ASP A 203 6.04 -9.10 -20.96
CA ASP A 203 4.78 -8.50 -21.43
C ASP A 203 3.58 -9.08 -20.69
N VAL A 204 3.39 -8.63 -19.46
CA VAL A 204 2.34 -9.08 -18.55
C VAL A 204 1.48 -7.90 -18.16
N LEU A 205 0.18 -7.98 -18.43
CA LEU A 205 -0.80 -6.98 -18.02
C LEU A 205 -1.88 -7.63 -17.16
N ILE A 206 -1.99 -7.19 -15.91
CA ILE A 206 -3.07 -7.59 -14.99
C ILE A 206 -3.87 -6.34 -14.66
N GLU A 207 -5.03 -6.19 -15.28
CA GLU A 207 -5.78 -4.93 -15.27
C GLU A 207 -7.26 -5.06 -14.92
N ASN A 208 -7.77 -4.16 -14.09
CA ASN A 208 -9.22 -4.00 -13.86
C ASN A 208 -9.92 -5.31 -13.42
N ASN A 209 -9.22 -6.13 -12.65
CA ASN A 209 -9.80 -7.33 -12.05
C ASN A 209 -10.38 -7.01 -10.67
N ARG A 210 -11.42 -7.75 -10.29
CA ARG A 210 -12.01 -7.72 -8.95
C ARG A 210 -11.73 -9.05 -8.27
N ILE A 211 -11.03 -9.02 -7.15
CA ILE A 211 -10.68 -10.20 -6.34
C ILE A 211 -11.28 -10.02 -4.97
N GLU A 212 -12.07 -10.99 -4.51
CA GLU A 212 -12.71 -10.91 -3.19
C GLU A 212 -12.72 -12.25 -2.48
N ARG A 213 -12.55 -12.26 -1.15
CA ARG A 213 -12.77 -13.48 -0.34
C ARG A 213 -11.91 -14.63 -0.85
N PHE A 214 -10.59 -14.43 -0.81
CA PHE A 214 -9.60 -15.33 -1.41
C PHE A 214 -8.50 -15.71 -0.43
N ASP A 215 -8.10 -16.99 -0.43
CA ASP A 215 -6.90 -17.46 0.27
C ASP A 215 -5.94 -18.20 -0.67
N LYS A 216 -4.63 -17.91 -0.68
CA LYS A 216 -3.90 -16.99 0.19
C LYS A 216 -3.77 -15.59 -0.45
N CYS A 217 -3.27 -15.51 -1.67
CA CYS A 217 -2.77 -14.28 -2.29
C CYS A 217 -3.73 -13.75 -3.37
N GLY A 218 -3.78 -12.42 -3.56
CA GLY A 218 -4.54 -11.80 -4.64
C GLY A 218 -3.86 -11.98 -6.01
N ILE A 219 -2.81 -11.21 -6.26
CA ILE A 219 -2.06 -11.21 -7.53
C ILE A 219 -0.59 -11.50 -7.26
N ILE A 220 -0.02 -12.46 -7.99
CA ILE A 220 1.41 -12.71 -8.01
C ILE A 220 1.90 -12.74 -9.46
N SER A 221 2.89 -11.90 -9.75
CA SER A 221 3.70 -11.98 -10.96
C SER A 221 5.13 -12.34 -10.56
N TRP A 222 5.45 -13.63 -10.59
CA TRP A 222 6.73 -14.15 -10.12
C TRP A 222 7.69 -14.42 -11.27
N GLY A 223 8.69 -13.55 -11.42
CA GLY A 223 9.79 -13.71 -12.35
C GLY A 223 9.51 -13.18 -13.75
N ALA A 224 8.40 -12.47 -13.95
CA ALA A 224 8.19 -11.68 -15.15
C ALA A 224 9.10 -10.45 -15.12
N ARG A 225 9.85 -10.23 -16.20
CA ARG A 225 10.91 -9.23 -16.22
C ARG A 225 10.48 -7.93 -16.87
N ASP A 226 10.33 -7.94 -18.20
CA ASP A 226 10.11 -6.74 -19.00
C ASP A 226 8.61 -6.50 -19.28
N ASN A 227 8.20 -5.23 -19.32
CA ASN A 227 6.82 -4.80 -19.59
C ASN A 227 5.77 -5.44 -18.65
N VAL A 228 6.01 -5.37 -17.34
CA VAL A 228 5.07 -5.86 -16.32
C VAL A 228 4.24 -4.70 -15.80
N VAL A 229 2.92 -4.78 -15.97
CA VAL A 229 1.96 -3.77 -15.51
C VAL A 229 0.85 -4.43 -14.71
N VAL A 230 0.68 -4.02 -13.45
CA VAL A 230 -0.41 -4.43 -12.58
C VAL A 230 -1.19 -3.19 -12.18
N ARG A 231 -2.40 -3.00 -12.73
CA ARG A 231 -3.12 -1.74 -12.53
C ARG A 231 -4.62 -1.85 -12.39
N ARG A 232 -5.23 -0.88 -11.70
CA ARG A 232 -6.69 -0.73 -11.60
C ARG A 232 -7.40 -1.96 -11.01
N ASN A 233 -6.68 -2.82 -10.28
CA ASN A 233 -7.29 -4.00 -9.67
C ASN A 233 -7.90 -3.61 -8.31
N TYR A 234 -9.05 -4.20 -8.00
CA TYR A 234 -9.69 -4.13 -6.69
C TYR A 234 -9.51 -5.48 -5.99
N ILE A 235 -8.95 -5.48 -4.79
CA ILE A 235 -8.71 -6.68 -3.98
C ILE A 235 -9.30 -6.45 -2.60
N GLU A 236 -10.13 -7.36 -2.12
CA GLU A 236 -10.74 -7.28 -0.80
C GLU A 236 -10.72 -8.63 -0.08
N ASN A 237 -10.36 -8.62 1.21
CA ASN A 237 -10.44 -9.78 2.09
C ASN A 237 -9.58 -10.97 1.59
N THR A 238 -8.26 -10.75 1.50
CA THR A 238 -7.29 -11.81 1.24
C THR A 238 -6.64 -12.30 2.53
N GLY A 239 -6.37 -13.61 2.61
CA GLY A 239 -5.76 -14.17 3.81
C GLY A 239 -4.32 -13.72 3.98
N GLY A 240 -3.61 -13.64 2.87
CA GLY A 240 -2.25 -13.13 2.78
C GLY A 240 -2.14 -11.94 1.84
N ASP A 241 -1.13 -11.97 0.98
CA ASP A 241 -0.72 -10.82 0.19
C ASP A 241 -1.79 -10.30 -0.77
N GLY A 242 -1.81 -8.99 -1.00
CA GLY A 242 -2.64 -8.38 -2.03
C GLY A 242 -2.02 -8.56 -3.42
N ILE A 243 -0.89 -7.88 -3.66
CA ILE A 243 -0.14 -7.86 -4.91
C ILE A 243 1.34 -8.08 -4.60
N PHE A 244 1.95 -9.05 -5.27
CA PHE A 244 3.38 -9.31 -5.23
C PHE A 244 3.95 -9.40 -6.65
N VAL A 245 4.95 -8.57 -6.95
CA VAL A 245 5.68 -8.61 -8.23
C VAL A 245 7.16 -8.88 -7.99
N ASN A 246 7.68 -9.97 -8.59
CA ASN A 246 9.08 -10.39 -8.47
C ASN A 246 9.83 -10.35 -9.81
N GLY A 247 11.08 -9.92 -9.78
CA GLY A 247 12.04 -10.08 -10.89
C GLY A 247 11.96 -9.02 -12.00
N THR A 248 11.11 -8.01 -11.81
CA THR A 248 10.76 -7.05 -12.87
C THR A 248 11.80 -5.95 -13.04
N TYR A 249 12.01 -5.54 -14.29
CA TYR A 249 12.77 -4.36 -14.64
C TYR A 249 11.82 -3.32 -15.23
N ARG A 250 11.76 -2.13 -14.62
CA ARG A 250 10.83 -1.04 -15.00
C ARG A 250 9.37 -1.47 -15.00
N GLY A 251 8.99 -2.28 -14.01
CA GLY A 251 7.58 -2.63 -13.79
C GLY A 251 6.77 -1.44 -13.31
N LEU A 252 5.45 -1.51 -13.51
CA LEU A 252 4.51 -0.48 -13.09
C LEU A 252 3.33 -1.10 -12.34
N ILE A 253 3.20 -0.74 -11.06
CA ILE A 253 2.11 -1.15 -10.19
C ILE A 253 1.33 0.10 -9.83
N GLU A 254 0.15 0.31 -10.42
CA GLU A 254 -0.56 1.58 -10.27
C GLU A 254 -2.08 1.53 -10.19
N PHE A 255 -2.69 2.49 -9.49
CA PHE A 255 -4.16 2.62 -9.38
C PHE A 255 -4.84 1.36 -8.83
N ASN A 256 -4.15 0.53 -8.05
CA ASN A 256 -4.77 -0.62 -7.40
C ASN A 256 -5.38 -0.22 -6.06
N GLU A 257 -6.51 -0.83 -5.71
CA GLU A 257 -7.20 -0.67 -4.43
C GLU A 257 -7.14 -2.02 -3.69
N VAL A 258 -6.44 -2.07 -2.55
CA VAL A 258 -6.33 -3.27 -1.71
C VAL A 258 -6.93 -2.99 -0.35
N HIS A 259 -7.95 -3.77 0.01
CA HIS A 259 -8.68 -3.66 1.27
C HIS A 259 -8.57 -4.98 2.03
N GLU A 260 -8.33 -4.92 3.34
CA GLU A 260 -8.38 -6.10 4.20
C GLU A 260 -7.52 -7.26 3.63
N SER A 261 -6.27 -6.97 3.25
CA SER A 261 -5.29 -8.03 2.97
C SER A 261 -4.61 -8.49 4.25
N CYS A 262 -3.85 -9.58 4.20
CA CYS A 262 -3.08 -10.11 5.33
C CYS A 262 -3.96 -10.55 6.53
N MET A 263 -5.25 -10.86 6.29
CA MET A 263 -6.24 -11.05 7.36
C MET A 263 -6.09 -12.35 8.15
N ARG A 264 -5.36 -13.32 7.61
CA ARG A 264 -5.30 -14.69 8.17
C ARG A 264 -3.87 -15.20 8.32
N SER A 265 -2.92 -14.61 7.60
CA SER A 265 -1.50 -14.92 7.71
C SER A 265 -1.05 -14.76 9.16
N GLY A 266 -0.55 -15.83 9.76
CA GLY A 266 -0.03 -15.83 11.12
C GLY A 266 -1.06 -16.06 12.22
N HIS A 267 -2.29 -16.48 11.88
CA HIS A 267 -3.28 -16.87 12.89
C HIS A 267 -2.90 -18.21 13.54
N PRO A 268 -2.82 -18.31 14.89
CA PRO A 268 -2.41 -19.55 15.57
C PRO A 268 -3.22 -20.79 15.22
N ASP A 269 -4.53 -20.63 15.02
CA ASP A 269 -5.46 -21.74 14.76
C ASP A 269 -5.60 -22.12 13.27
N LEU A 270 -4.86 -21.46 12.37
CA LEU A 270 -4.89 -21.78 10.94
C LEU A 270 -3.60 -22.52 10.55
N PRO A 271 -3.40 -23.80 10.92
CA PRO A 271 -2.16 -24.51 10.64
C PRO A 271 -1.87 -24.51 9.14
N GLY A 272 -0.94 -23.67 8.70
CA GLY A 272 -0.24 -23.88 7.45
C GLY A 272 0.51 -25.21 7.50
N SER A 273 0.65 -25.85 6.35
CA SER A 273 1.44 -27.08 6.26
C SER A 273 2.95 -26.79 6.34
N LYS A 274 3.79 -27.77 6.01
CA LYS A 274 5.25 -27.63 5.91
C LYS A 274 5.64 -26.35 5.16
N GLY A 275 6.65 -25.64 5.68
CA GLY A 275 7.20 -24.43 5.03
C GLY A 275 6.33 -23.18 5.19
N TRP A 276 5.38 -23.18 6.13
CA TRP A 276 4.56 -21.99 6.38
C TRP A 276 5.41 -20.81 6.84
N TRP A 277 5.47 -19.79 5.98
CA TRP A 277 5.99 -18.46 6.28
C TRP A 277 4.82 -17.47 6.36
N PRO A 278 4.39 -17.07 7.56
CA PRO A 278 3.16 -16.29 7.78
C PRO A 278 3.34 -14.77 7.60
N HIS A 279 4.40 -14.35 6.94
CA HIS A 279 4.73 -12.94 6.70
C HIS A 279 4.11 -12.51 5.37
N THR A 280 3.27 -11.48 5.40
CA THR A 280 2.58 -10.95 4.21
C THR A 280 2.36 -9.46 4.30
N ALA A 281 2.44 -8.78 3.16
CA ALA A 281 2.16 -7.36 2.96
C ALA A 281 1.10 -7.13 1.88
N ALA A 282 0.59 -5.91 1.74
CA ALA A 282 -0.47 -5.64 0.78
C ALA A 282 0.05 -5.51 -0.65
N VAL A 283 0.94 -4.57 -0.95
CA VAL A 283 1.47 -4.33 -2.31
C VAL A 283 2.98 -4.25 -2.26
N TRP A 284 3.67 -5.25 -2.79
CA TRP A 284 5.12 -5.35 -2.61
C TRP A 284 5.87 -5.90 -3.81
N ILE A 285 7.16 -5.59 -3.84
CA ILE A 285 8.07 -5.97 -4.91
C ILE A 285 9.34 -6.61 -4.36
N GLN A 286 9.92 -7.54 -5.12
CA GLN A 286 11.16 -8.24 -4.79
C GLN A 286 11.98 -8.48 -6.06
N ASP A 287 13.31 -8.59 -5.98
CA ASP A 287 14.19 -8.79 -7.14
C ASP A 287 13.91 -7.76 -8.26
N ALA A 288 13.52 -6.54 -7.88
CA ALA A 288 13.01 -5.53 -8.81
C ALA A 288 14.04 -4.41 -9.04
N GLU A 289 14.02 -3.84 -10.24
CA GLU A 289 14.90 -2.73 -10.60
C GLU A 289 14.13 -1.64 -11.34
N GLU A 290 14.31 -0.37 -10.96
CA GLU A 290 13.66 0.80 -11.57
C GLU A 290 12.12 0.69 -11.65
N THR A 291 11.53 -0.05 -10.70
CA THR A 291 10.10 -0.39 -10.69
C THR A 291 9.31 0.59 -9.84
N ILE A 292 8.11 0.93 -10.30
CA ILE A 292 7.30 2.00 -9.71
C ILE A 292 6.00 1.44 -9.12
N MET A 293 5.76 1.75 -7.85
CA MET A 293 4.46 1.63 -7.19
C MET A 293 3.85 3.03 -7.06
N GLN A 294 2.77 3.34 -7.79
CA GLN A 294 2.17 4.67 -7.75
C GLN A 294 0.64 4.74 -7.79
N PHE A 295 0.05 5.75 -7.15
CA PHE A 295 -1.41 5.94 -7.13
C PHE A 295 -2.20 4.75 -6.60
N ASN A 296 -1.57 3.88 -5.81
CA ASN A 296 -2.25 2.77 -5.16
C ASN A 296 -2.89 3.24 -3.85
N GLU A 297 -3.90 2.50 -3.42
CA GLU A 297 -4.62 2.73 -2.17
C GLU A 297 -4.67 1.42 -1.38
N VAL A 298 -4.21 1.45 -0.12
CA VAL A 298 -4.25 0.28 0.75
C VAL A 298 -4.94 0.60 2.07
N TYR A 299 -5.88 -0.27 2.45
CA TYR A 299 -6.73 -0.09 3.61
C TYR A 299 -6.77 -1.31 4.51
N ASP A 300 -6.68 -1.04 5.82
CA ASP A 300 -7.08 -1.96 6.88
C ASP A 300 -6.39 -3.34 6.79
N THR A 301 -5.08 -3.40 6.49
CA THR A 301 -4.35 -4.68 6.53
C THR A 301 -4.48 -5.38 7.89
N GLY A 302 -4.62 -6.71 7.85
CA GLY A 302 -4.48 -7.58 9.01
C GLY A 302 -3.02 -7.79 9.41
N ARG A 303 -2.82 -8.31 10.62
CA ARG A 303 -1.52 -8.75 11.15
C ARG A 303 -1.75 -9.65 12.35
N GLU A 304 -2.00 -10.93 12.08
CA GLU A 304 -2.17 -11.91 13.16
C GLU A 304 -0.86 -12.16 13.91
N LYS A 305 -0.97 -12.84 15.05
CA LYS A 305 0.10 -13.02 16.05
C LYS A 305 1.49 -13.33 15.46
N PHE A 306 1.55 -14.20 14.46
CA PHE A 306 2.82 -14.64 13.85
C PHE A 306 3.19 -13.88 12.57
N ASN A 307 2.35 -12.99 12.06
CA ASN A 307 2.71 -12.15 10.91
C ASN A 307 3.59 -10.99 11.38
N GLY A 308 4.85 -10.99 10.95
CA GLY A 308 5.80 -9.91 11.25
C GLY A 308 5.45 -8.58 10.60
N ASP A 309 4.68 -8.61 9.51
CA ASP A 309 4.68 -7.57 8.50
C ASP A 309 3.36 -6.78 8.54
N GLY A 310 2.47 -6.96 7.55
CA GLY A 310 1.19 -6.25 7.45
C GLY A 310 1.31 -4.83 6.89
N PHE A 311 2.40 -4.50 6.21
CA PHE A 311 2.62 -3.19 5.62
C PHE A 311 1.75 -2.97 4.37
N ALA A 312 1.44 -1.71 4.08
CA ALA A 312 0.80 -1.31 2.84
C ALA A 312 1.73 -1.55 1.64
N TYR A 313 2.98 -1.14 1.77
CA TYR A 313 4.00 -1.24 0.74
C TYR A 313 5.28 -1.88 1.29
N ASP A 314 6.03 -2.55 0.42
CA ASP A 314 7.31 -3.15 0.79
C ASP A 314 8.30 -3.19 -0.39
N PHE A 315 9.51 -2.69 -0.11
CA PHE A 315 10.70 -2.97 -0.87
C PHE A 315 11.41 -4.15 -0.24
N ASP A 316 11.03 -5.34 -0.71
CA ASP A 316 11.60 -6.61 -0.27
C ASP A 316 13.00 -6.80 -0.92
N PHE A 317 13.61 -7.96 -0.72
CA PHE A 317 14.96 -8.29 -1.11
C PHE A 317 15.31 -7.88 -2.54
N ASN A 318 16.51 -7.32 -2.71
CA ASN A 318 17.12 -7.01 -4.01
C ASN A 318 16.37 -5.95 -4.85
N CYS A 319 15.56 -5.10 -4.22
CA CYS A 319 14.96 -3.93 -4.88
C CYS A 319 15.97 -2.80 -5.07
N ASN A 320 16.17 -2.36 -6.32
CA ASN A 320 17.17 -1.35 -6.65
C ASN A 320 16.58 -0.20 -7.47
N ARG A 321 16.78 1.04 -7.02
CA ARG A 321 16.28 2.26 -7.68
C ARG A 321 14.77 2.24 -7.93
N CYS A 322 14.02 1.54 -7.09
CA CYS A 322 12.56 1.48 -7.18
C CYS A 322 11.92 2.70 -6.51
N VAL A 323 10.67 3.00 -6.88
CA VAL A 323 9.97 4.20 -6.43
C VAL A 323 8.57 3.86 -5.93
N ALA A 324 8.24 4.32 -4.72
CA ALA A 324 6.89 4.34 -4.18
C ALA A 324 6.41 5.79 -4.10
N GLN A 325 5.47 6.19 -4.96
CA GLN A 325 5.03 7.57 -5.05
C GLN A 325 3.54 7.78 -5.22
N TYR A 326 3.00 8.86 -4.66
CA TYR A 326 1.59 9.24 -4.85
C TYR A 326 0.59 8.19 -4.36
N ASN A 327 1.01 7.35 -3.42
CA ASN A 327 0.17 6.32 -2.85
C ASN A 327 -0.53 6.83 -1.59
N TYR A 328 -1.68 6.23 -1.30
CA TYR A 328 -2.42 6.43 -0.07
C TYR A 328 -2.48 5.13 0.73
N SER A 329 -2.30 5.24 2.05
CA SER A 329 -2.46 4.13 2.97
C SER A 329 -3.26 4.59 4.19
N ARG A 330 -4.15 3.72 4.66
CA ARG A 330 -4.98 3.99 5.83
C ARG A 330 -5.18 2.77 6.71
N ASN A 331 -4.99 2.94 8.02
CA ASN A 331 -5.27 1.93 9.05
C ASN A 331 -4.53 0.59 8.90
N ASN A 332 -3.47 0.54 8.10
CA ASN A 332 -2.65 -0.66 7.91
C ASN A 332 -1.73 -0.87 9.10
N HIS A 333 -1.07 -2.01 9.22
CA HIS A 333 -0.08 -2.23 10.29
C HIS A 333 1.27 -1.53 10.06
N GLY A 334 1.43 -0.88 8.91
CA GLY A 334 2.54 0.01 8.55
C GLY A 334 2.36 0.57 7.14
N LEU A 335 3.06 1.66 6.81
CA LEU A 335 3.12 2.17 5.44
C LEU A 335 4.14 1.38 4.61
N MET A 336 5.39 1.33 5.07
CA MET A 336 6.52 0.87 4.24
C MET A 336 7.48 -0.05 5.00
N LEU A 337 7.77 -1.21 4.42
CA LEU A 337 8.87 -2.08 4.83
C LEU A 337 10.05 -1.96 3.85
N LEU A 338 11.26 -1.90 4.41
CA LEU A 338 12.53 -1.89 3.70
C LEU A 338 13.35 -3.09 4.16
N MET A 339 13.51 -4.12 3.32
CA MET A 339 14.21 -5.34 3.72
C MET A 339 15.73 -5.31 3.41
N TYR A 340 16.29 -6.38 2.81
CA TYR A 340 17.74 -6.58 2.65
C TYR A 340 18.22 -6.34 1.22
N ASN A 341 19.45 -5.83 1.08
CA ASN A 341 20.13 -5.65 -0.20
C ASN A 341 19.32 -4.75 -1.15
N ILE A 342 18.80 -3.66 -0.62
CA ILE A 342 17.89 -2.76 -1.33
C ILE A 342 18.54 -1.40 -1.53
N SER A 343 18.98 -1.03 -2.74
CA SER A 343 19.75 0.22 -2.93
C SER A 343 19.01 1.31 -3.68
N GLY A 344 19.14 2.55 -3.19
CA GLY A 344 18.70 3.77 -3.87
C GLY A 344 17.20 3.85 -4.11
N ASN A 345 16.37 3.19 -3.29
CA ASN A 345 14.92 3.25 -3.43
C ASN A 345 14.36 4.56 -2.85
N ILE A 346 13.27 5.03 -3.45
CA ILE A 346 12.65 6.33 -3.16
C ILE A 346 11.21 6.13 -2.72
N THR A 347 10.86 6.61 -1.53
CA THR A 347 9.48 6.74 -1.08
C THR A 347 9.12 8.22 -1.02
N ARG A 348 8.27 8.71 -1.92
CA ARG A 348 7.99 10.15 -2.01
C ARG A 348 6.55 10.53 -2.27
N TYR A 349 6.12 11.71 -1.79
CA TYR A 349 4.77 12.22 -2.05
C TYR A 349 3.70 11.16 -1.77
N ASN A 350 3.82 10.40 -0.68
CA ASN A 350 2.77 9.48 -0.22
C ASN A 350 2.03 10.11 0.97
N ILE A 351 0.78 9.71 1.19
CA ILE A 351 0.00 10.09 2.36
C ILE A 351 -0.33 8.81 3.13
N SER A 352 0.10 8.75 4.39
CA SER A 352 -0.25 7.69 5.34
C SER A 352 -1.15 8.27 6.42
N GLU A 353 -2.34 7.72 6.58
CA GLU A 353 -3.32 8.15 7.58
C GLU A 353 -3.64 7.01 8.56
N ASN A 354 -3.21 7.15 9.81
CA ASN A 354 -3.51 6.22 10.89
C ASN A 354 -3.02 4.78 10.64
N ASP A 355 -1.98 4.60 9.81
CA ASP A 355 -1.23 3.35 9.81
C ASP A 355 -0.58 3.13 11.20
N LYS A 356 -0.59 1.89 11.65
CA LYS A 356 -0.38 1.47 13.03
C LYS A 356 1.08 1.06 13.26
N THR A 357 1.32 0.49 14.44
CA THR A 357 2.54 -0.17 14.92
C THR A 357 3.83 0.30 14.26
N HIS A 358 4.30 -0.38 13.21
CA HIS A 358 5.54 -0.07 12.52
C HIS A 358 5.23 0.71 11.24
N LEU A 359 4.99 2.01 11.39
CA LEU A 359 4.70 2.92 10.30
C LEU A 359 5.75 2.80 9.17
N VAL A 360 7.02 2.79 9.53
CA VAL A 360 8.13 2.43 8.64
C VAL A 360 9.05 1.47 9.37
N GLN A 361 9.42 0.35 8.74
CA GLN A 361 10.47 -0.53 9.26
C GLN A 361 11.62 -0.66 8.27
N ILE A 362 12.85 -0.51 8.79
CA ILE A 362 14.08 -0.49 8.02
C ILE A 362 14.97 -1.62 8.51
N GLN A 363 15.26 -2.58 7.63
CA GLN A 363 16.14 -3.70 7.90
C GLN A 363 17.50 -3.56 7.19
N GLY A 364 17.60 -2.68 6.19
CA GLY A 364 18.82 -2.44 5.40
C GLY A 364 19.74 -1.34 5.98
N PRO A 365 21.03 -1.37 5.61
CA PRO A 365 21.99 -0.36 6.05
C PRO A 365 21.81 1.00 5.38
N LEU A 366 22.19 2.06 6.09
CA LEU A 366 22.18 3.45 5.61
C LEU A 366 23.00 3.64 4.32
N SER A 367 24.07 2.87 4.16
CA SER A 367 24.94 2.93 2.97
C SER A 367 24.24 2.52 1.67
N GLU A 368 23.09 1.86 1.74
CA GLU A 368 22.27 1.54 0.57
C GLU A 368 21.55 2.75 -0.01
N GLY A 369 21.48 3.88 0.72
CA GLY A 369 21.02 5.16 0.17
C GLY A 369 19.52 5.22 -0.13
N ASN A 370 18.69 4.48 0.62
CA ASN A 370 17.24 4.59 0.54
C ASN A 370 16.76 5.91 1.15
N VAL A 371 15.72 6.51 0.56
CA VAL A 371 15.25 7.84 0.98
C VAL A 371 13.72 7.92 1.08
N PHE A 372 13.27 8.71 2.05
CA PHE A 372 11.88 9.12 2.23
C PHE A 372 11.78 10.62 2.13
N TYR A 373 11.04 11.16 1.16
CA TYR A 373 10.86 12.60 1.10
C TYR A 373 9.50 13.09 0.63
N ASN A 374 9.11 14.28 1.08
CA ASN A 374 7.83 14.89 0.69
C ASN A 374 6.62 14.00 0.99
N ASN A 375 6.69 13.11 1.99
CA ASN A 375 5.55 12.32 2.44
C ASN A 375 4.80 13.05 3.57
N VAL A 376 3.53 12.69 3.77
CA VAL A 376 2.73 13.08 4.93
C VAL A 376 2.41 11.84 5.75
N PHE A 377 2.75 11.86 7.02
CA PHE A 377 2.40 10.85 8.00
C PHE A 377 1.44 11.49 9.01
N TYR A 378 0.21 10.98 9.09
CA TYR A 378 -0.82 11.49 9.98
C TYR A 378 -1.25 10.43 11.00
N LEU A 379 -1.27 10.78 12.28
CA LEU A 379 -1.77 9.94 13.37
C LEU A 379 -2.68 10.75 14.32
N ASP A 380 -3.93 10.34 14.47
CA ASP A 380 -4.81 10.84 15.55
C ASP A 380 -4.89 9.88 16.75
N ARG A 381 -4.33 8.68 16.57
CA ARG A 381 -4.35 7.56 17.52
C ARG A 381 -3.13 6.67 17.34
N ASN A 382 -2.91 5.78 18.29
CA ASN A 382 -1.81 4.80 18.32
C ASN A 382 -0.41 5.42 18.36
N THR A 383 0.60 4.55 18.38
CA THR A 383 2.00 4.93 18.16
C THR A 383 2.41 4.44 16.78
N GLY A 384 2.96 5.33 15.95
CA GLY A 384 3.59 4.97 14.68
C GLY A 384 5.10 4.97 14.82
N ASP A 385 5.71 3.80 14.61
CA ASP A 385 7.15 3.62 14.76
C ASP A 385 7.90 3.86 13.46
N ILE A 386 9.00 4.60 13.57
CA ILE A 386 10.12 4.51 12.64
C ILE A 386 11.10 3.52 13.25
N ASP A 387 10.99 2.26 12.82
CA ASP A 387 11.63 1.08 13.40
C ASP A 387 12.88 0.69 12.62
N PHE A 388 14.03 0.71 13.29
CA PHE A 388 15.32 0.23 12.78
C PHE A 388 15.54 -1.19 13.30
N PHE A 389 15.31 -2.19 12.46
CA PHE A 389 15.33 -3.59 12.87
C PHE A 389 16.74 -4.19 12.87
N CYS A 390 17.27 -4.39 14.07
CA CYS A 390 18.59 -4.95 14.36
C CYS A 390 18.71 -6.46 14.08
N GLY A 391 17.65 -7.10 13.61
CA GLY A 391 17.63 -8.53 13.30
C GLY A 391 17.06 -9.39 14.42
N ASN A 392 16.87 -10.68 14.16
CA ASN A 392 16.26 -11.59 15.14
C ASN A 392 17.21 -11.87 16.31
N ASP A 393 18.51 -11.92 16.05
CA ASP A 393 19.55 -12.25 17.02
C ASP A 393 20.33 -10.99 17.47
N ASN A 394 19.76 -9.80 17.20
CA ASN A 394 20.37 -8.49 17.45
C ASN A 394 21.76 -8.35 16.79
N GLU A 395 21.87 -8.87 15.58
CA GLU A 395 23.13 -9.04 14.86
C GLU A 395 23.59 -7.77 14.12
N LYS A 396 22.71 -6.79 13.92
CA LYS A 396 23.05 -5.54 13.21
C LYS A 396 23.28 -4.41 14.20
N ARG A 397 24.25 -3.57 13.87
CA ARG A 397 24.58 -2.40 14.67
C ARG A 397 23.62 -1.25 14.38
N PRO A 398 23.12 -0.55 15.41
CA PRO A 398 22.28 0.64 15.24
C PRO A 398 22.87 1.73 14.33
N GLU A 399 24.21 1.89 14.31
CA GLU A 399 24.86 2.90 13.47
C GLU A 399 24.89 2.53 11.98
N ASP A 400 24.70 1.26 11.65
CA ASP A 400 24.77 0.80 10.26
C ASP A 400 23.40 0.89 9.58
N LEU A 401 22.30 0.84 10.32
CA LEU A 401 20.92 0.85 9.81
C LEU A 401 20.43 2.25 9.44
N GLY A 402 19.70 2.37 8.32
CA GLY A 402 18.98 3.60 8.06
C GLY A 402 18.45 3.82 6.65
N ALA A 403 17.61 4.85 6.57
CA ALA A 403 17.19 5.54 5.37
C ALA A 403 17.15 7.04 5.71
N VAL A 404 17.31 7.92 4.72
CA VAL A 404 17.31 9.37 4.97
C VAL A 404 15.91 9.94 4.76
N PHE A 405 15.39 10.64 5.75
CA PHE A 405 14.10 11.30 5.76
C PHE A 405 14.27 12.81 5.61
N TYR A 406 13.69 13.41 4.56
CA TYR A 406 13.70 14.86 4.38
C TYR A 406 12.45 15.41 3.75
N ASN A 407 12.10 16.68 4.03
CA ASN A 407 10.89 17.32 3.53
C ASN A 407 9.58 16.56 3.86
N ASN A 408 9.56 15.67 4.86
CA ASN A 408 8.33 14.99 5.26
C ASN A 408 7.57 15.82 6.29
N ILE A 409 6.25 15.61 6.39
CA ILE A 409 5.42 16.11 7.49
C ILE A 409 5.04 14.93 8.39
N PHE A 410 5.44 15.00 9.65
CA PHE A 410 4.95 14.12 10.72
C PHE A 410 3.92 14.90 11.54
N TYR A 411 2.64 14.54 11.39
CA TYR A 411 1.51 15.18 12.04
C TYR A 411 0.83 14.21 13.00
N ALA A 412 0.95 14.45 14.29
CA ALA A 412 0.28 13.68 15.32
C ALA A 412 -0.65 14.56 16.16
N THR A 413 -1.84 14.05 16.47
CA THR A 413 -2.87 14.73 17.26
C THR A 413 -3.64 13.72 18.11
N GLY A 414 -4.58 14.17 18.93
CA GLY A 414 -5.42 13.30 19.74
C GLY A 414 -4.60 12.39 20.65
N GLN A 415 -4.70 11.07 20.43
CA GLN A 415 -3.92 10.05 21.15
C GLN A 415 -2.70 9.55 20.34
N GLY A 416 -2.54 10.04 19.11
CA GLY A 416 -1.46 9.71 18.19
C GLY A 416 -0.10 10.21 18.68
N ARG A 417 0.95 9.44 18.42
CA ARG A 417 2.35 9.85 18.67
C ARG A 417 3.31 9.10 17.74
N PHE A 418 4.44 9.72 17.43
CA PHE A 418 5.54 9.04 16.73
C PHE A 418 6.61 8.56 17.70
N ARG A 419 7.41 7.58 17.26
CA ARG A 419 8.57 7.07 17.99
C ARG A 419 9.63 6.60 17.01
N THR A 420 10.89 7.01 17.21
CA THR A 420 12.03 6.29 16.62
C THR A 420 12.42 5.14 17.54
N VAL A 421 12.63 3.95 17.02
CA VAL A 421 12.93 2.78 17.86
C VAL A 421 13.88 1.84 17.14
N TYR A 422 14.71 1.14 17.92
CA TYR A 422 15.50 0.01 17.45
C TYR A 422 14.86 -1.26 17.95
N SER A 423 14.61 -2.23 17.07
CA SER A 423 13.97 -3.48 17.46
C SER A 423 14.80 -4.71 17.13
N HIS A 424 14.63 -5.77 17.90
CA HIS A 424 15.25 -7.06 17.65
C HIS A 424 14.37 -8.21 18.16
N GLY A 425 14.67 -9.43 17.73
CA GLY A 425 13.91 -10.62 18.12
C GLY A 425 12.77 -10.99 17.17
N LEU A 426 12.27 -12.22 17.38
CA LEU A 426 11.16 -12.79 16.63
C LEU A 426 9.89 -11.96 16.79
N THR A 427 8.99 -12.01 15.79
CA THR A 427 7.73 -11.26 15.73
C THR A 427 6.96 -11.22 17.06
N GLU A 428 6.75 -12.37 17.70
CA GLU A 428 5.91 -12.47 18.90
C GLU A 428 6.58 -11.94 20.17
N SER A 429 7.91 -11.99 20.21
CA SER A 429 8.71 -11.60 21.38
C SER A 429 9.61 -10.40 21.06
N ARG A 430 9.22 -9.60 20.09
CA ARG A 430 10.03 -8.49 19.60
C ARG A 430 10.26 -7.48 20.71
N ILE A 431 11.52 -7.12 20.90
CA ILE A 431 11.97 -6.14 21.87
C ILE A 431 12.13 -4.81 21.14
N TYR A 432 11.67 -3.73 21.78
CA TYR A 432 11.70 -2.37 21.27
C TYR A 432 12.54 -1.50 22.21
N GLU A 433 13.72 -1.09 21.76
CA GLU A 433 14.67 -0.28 22.50
C GLU A 433 14.53 1.20 22.15
N GLU A 434 13.76 1.92 22.95
CA GLU A 434 13.40 3.32 22.69
C GLU A 434 14.48 4.34 23.10
N ASN A 435 15.50 3.88 23.84
CA ASN A 435 16.55 4.73 24.42
C ASN A 435 17.87 4.68 23.63
N ILE A 436 17.95 3.85 22.60
CA ILE A 436 19.15 3.78 21.76
C ILE A 436 19.28 5.09 20.98
N LYS A 437 20.46 5.71 21.10
CA LYS A 437 20.88 6.87 20.31
C LYS A 437 22.17 6.48 19.59
N PRO A 438 22.12 6.11 18.31
CA PRO A 438 23.32 5.72 17.58
C PRO A 438 24.30 6.90 17.53
N ASN A 439 25.60 6.62 17.57
CA ASN A 439 26.63 7.65 17.43
C ASN A 439 26.83 8.03 15.96
N LEU A 440 25.86 8.77 15.40
CA LEU A 440 25.88 9.29 14.05
C LEU A 440 26.13 10.81 14.04
N PRO A 441 26.75 11.36 12.98
CA PRO A 441 26.77 12.80 12.77
C PRO A 441 25.35 13.39 12.78
N SER A 442 25.19 14.61 13.30
CA SER A 442 23.87 15.23 13.36
C SER A 442 23.26 15.44 11.98
N GLY A 443 21.96 15.15 11.85
CA GLY A 443 21.23 15.19 10.59
C GLY A 443 21.52 14.02 9.64
N THR A 444 22.10 12.92 10.11
CA THR A 444 22.39 11.75 9.25
C THR A 444 21.09 11.09 8.74
N LEU A 445 20.12 10.88 9.62
CA LEU A 445 18.88 10.16 9.29
C LEU A 445 17.71 11.09 8.95
N PHE A 446 17.64 12.26 9.57
CA PHE A 446 16.53 13.20 9.41
C PHE A 446 17.07 14.59 9.08
N GLN A 447 16.50 15.22 8.04
CA GLN A 447 16.89 16.55 7.59
C GLN A 447 15.67 17.33 7.14
N ARG A 448 15.41 18.48 7.74
CA ARG A 448 14.42 19.45 7.24
C ARG A 448 13.02 18.84 7.08
N ASN A 449 12.59 18.09 8.09
CA ASN A 449 11.20 17.62 8.19
C ASN A 449 10.37 18.59 9.04
N CYS A 450 9.05 18.56 8.84
CA CYS A 450 8.10 19.23 9.70
C CYS A 450 7.56 18.26 10.76
N TYR A 451 7.58 18.66 12.02
CA TYR A 451 7.12 17.88 13.16
C TYR A 451 6.03 18.66 13.89
N PHE A 452 4.82 18.11 13.90
CA PHE A 452 3.70 18.62 14.66
C PHE A 452 3.10 17.52 15.54
N GLY A 453 2.95 17.77 16.83
CA GLY A 453 2.47 16.80 17.79
C GLY A 453 3.56 15.98 18.50
N PRO A 454 3.17 14.96 19.28
CA PRO A 454 4.02 14.36 20.27
C PRO A 454 4.90 13.27 19.66
N TRP A 455 6.14 13.25 20.16
CA TRP A 455 7.11 12.20 19.92
C TRP A 455 7.46 11.54 21.24
N LYS A 456 7.22 10.23 21.36
CA LYS A 456 7.31 9.52 22.65
C LYS A 456 8.69 9.65 23.30
N ASN A 457 9.76 9.68 22.51
CA ASN A 457 11.14 9.77 22.96
C ASN A 457 11.87 11.03 22.43
N GLY A 458 11.10 12.10 22.16
CA GLY A 458 11.60 13.34 21.59
C GLY A 458 11.70 13.28 20.07
N ILE A 459 11.74 14.46 19.44
CA ILE A 459 11.92 14.55 17.99
C ILE A 459 13.27 13.94 17.59
N PRO A 460 13.38 13.37 16.37
CA PRO A 460 14.65 12.87 15.88
C PRO A 460 15.71 13.97 15.78
N ASP A 461 16.98 13.57 15.70
CA ASP A 461 18.10 14.49 15.45
C ASP A 461 18.04 15.03 14.02
N ASP A 462 17.29 16.12 13.87
CA ASP A 462 17.11 16.90 12.65
C ASP A 462 17.52 18.36 12.93
N PRO A 463 18.75 18.77 12.54
CA PRO A 463 19.26 20.12 12.80
C PRO A 463 18.52 21.21 12.02
N GLU A 464 17.69 20.84 11.04
CA GLU A 464 16.93 21.75 10.19
C GLU A 464 15.41 21.59 10.40
N ALA A 465 15.00 20.96 11.50
CA ALA A 465 13.61 20.68 11.83
C ALA A 465 12.71 21.93 11.81
N ILE A 466 11.51 21.76 11.28
CA ILE A 466 10.40 22.71 11.44
C ILE A 466 9.44 22.13 12.47
N CYS A 467 9.51 22.61 13.70
CA CYS A 467 8.56 22.23 14.75
C CYS A 467 7.37 23.18 14.73
N ALA A 468 6.43 22.98 13.79
CA ALA A 468 5.25 23.81 13.63
C ALA A 468 4.06 23.04 13.02
N ASP A 469 2.85 23.55 13.22
CA ASP A 469 1.63 23.13 12.52
C ASP A 469 1.84 23.41 11.01
N PRO A 470 1.78 22.38 10.15
CA PRO A 470 1.87 22.58 8.70
C PRO A 470 0.67 23.35 8.14
N MET A 471 -0.36 23.66 8.93
CA MET A 471 -1.57 24.35 8.49
C MET A 471 -2.27 23.60 7.36
N PHE A 472 -2.53 22.32 7.57
CA PHE A 472 -3.37 21.54 6.65
C PHE A 472 -4.79 22.11 6.59
N VAL A 473 -5.48 21.97 5.45
CA VAL A 473 -6.88 22.42 5.28
C VAL A 473 -7.84 21.69 6.22
N ALA A 474 -7.74 20.37 6.31
CA ALA A 474 -8.56 19.51 7.15
C ALA A 474 -7.88 18.14 7.34
N PRO A 475 -6.80 18.04 8.13
CA PRO A 475 -6.05 16.78 8.26
C PRO A 475 -6.91 15.69 8.94
N GLY A 476 -6.70 14.43 8.57
CA GLY A 476 -7.47 13.29 9.11
C GLY A 476 -8.84 13.05 8.49
N THR A 477 -9.24 13.82 7.46
CA THR A 477 -10.52 13.62 6.77
C THR A 477 -10.43 12.68 5.56
N GLY A 478 -9.35 11.92 5.42
CA GLY A 478 -9.21 10.95 4.34
C GLY A 478 -10.33 9.92 4.38
N GLY A 479 -10.87 9.58 3.21
CA GLY A 479 -11.88 8.55 3.01
C GLY A 479 -11.34 7.46 2.09
N ARG A 480 -12.23 6.67 1.49
CA ARG A 480 -11.85 5.80 0.38
C ARG A 480 -11.70 6.62 -0.90
N GLY A 481 -10.59 6.46 -1.62
CA GLY A 481 -10.28 7.15 -2.87
C GLY A 481 -9.29 8.29 -2.69
N LEU A 482 -8.27 8.37 -3.57
CA LEU A 482 -7.29 9.47 -3.60
C LEU A 482 -7.92 10.89 -3.61
N LYS A 483 -9.10 11.02 -4.22
CA LYS A 483 -9.84 12.30 -4.33
C LYS A 483 -10.30 12.87 -2.98
N THR A 484 -10.32 12.05 -1.92
CA THR A 484 -10.78 12.45 -0.59
C THR A 484 -9.70 13.21 0.20
N LEU A 485 -8.47 13.24 -0.30
CA LEU A 485 -7.29 13.67 0.45
C LEU A 485 -7.04 15.18 0.42
N SER A 486 -7.98 15.98 -0.08
CA SER A 486 -7.85 17.44 -0.14
C SER A 486 -7.60 18.12 1.21
N GLY A 487 -7.92 17.45 2.32
CA GLY A 487 -7.62 17.90 3.67
C GLY A 487 -6.12 18.05 3.97
N TYR A 488 -5.26 17.33 3.24
CA TYR A 488 -3.80 17.38 3.39
C TYR A 488 -3.11 18.44 2.50
N LYS A 489 -3.87 19.34 1.87
CA LYS A 489 -3.29 20.52 1.22
C LYS A 489 -2.86 21.54 2.28
N LEU A 490 -1.81 22.31 1.98
CA LEU A 490 -1.34 23.38 2.84
C LEU A 490 -2.17 24.65 2.63
N GLN A 491 -2.43 25.38 3.71
CA GLN A 491 -2.96 26.74 3.66
C GLN A 491 -1.85 27.73 3.30
N LYS A 492 -2.23 28.92 2.81
CA LYS A 492 -1.31 29.91 2.21
C LYS A 492 -0.21 30.40 3.15
N GLU A 493 -0.48 30.45 4.45
CA GLU A 493 0.44 30.92 5.47
C GLU A 493 1.27 29.79 6.09
N SER A 494 1.19 28.57 5.54
CA SER A 494 1.89 27.40 6.06
C SER A 494 3.41 27.62 6.18
N PRO A 495 4.02 27.22 7.30
CA PRO A 495 5.49 27.25 7.45
C PRO A 495 6.21 26.22 6.59
N CYS A 496 5.47 25.30 5.94
CA CYS A 496 6.01 24.29 5.04
C CYS A 496 6.18 24.81 3.60
N ILE A 497 5.62 25.97 3.25
CA ILE A 497 5.71 26.52 1.91
C ILE A 497 7.13 27.07 1.63
N ASN A 498 7.71 26.72 0.49
CA ASN A 498 9.08 27.04 0.05
C ASN A 498 10.17 26.67 1.07
N ALA A 499 9.88 25.73 1.97
CA ALA A 499 10.74 25.42 3.11
C ALA A 499 11.61 24.17 2.92
N GLY A 500 11.31 23.39 1.88
CA GLY A 500 11.96 22.12 1.58
C GLY A 500 13.38 22.23 1.04
N LYS A 501 14.11 21.13 1.16
CA LYS A 501 15.39 20.88 0.52
C LYS A 501 15.15 20.73 -0.97
N PHE A 502 15.95 21.39 -1.80
CA PHE A 502 15.92 21.20 -3.24
C PHE A 502 16.30 19.77 -3.63
N ILE A 503 15.56 19.20 -4.58
CA ILE A 503 15.75 17.83 -5.09
C ILE A 503 15.75 17.90 -6.62
N HIS A 504 16.87 17.53 -7.25
CA HIS A 504 17.03 17.64 -8.71
C HIS A 504 16.05 16.72 -9.47
N ASP A 505 15.94 15.46 -9.06
CA ASP A 505 15.10 14.45 -9.73
C ASP A 505 13.80 14.16 -8.96
N ASN A 506 13.10 15.23 -8.58
CA ASN A 506 11.91 15.20 -7.72
C ASN A 506 10.65 14.57 -8.36
N GLY A 507 10.73 14.14 -9.63
CA GLY A 507 9.61 13.52 -10.36
C GLY A 507 8.73 14.52 -11.13
N GLY A 508 8.97 15.82 -10.97
CA GLY A 508 8.31 16.89 -11.71
C GLY A 508 6.91 17.28 -11.23
N ARG A 509 6.33 16.53 -10.27
CA ARG A 509 5.02 16.85 -9.69
C ARG A 509 4.83 16.33 -8.26
N ASP A 510 3.90 16.95 -7.56
CA ASP A 510 3.42 16.52 -6.24
C ASP A 510 2.29 15.47 -6.33
N PHE A 511 1.73 15.11 -5.17
CA PHE A 511 0.60 14.19 -5.06
C PHE A 511 -0.62 14.65 -5.86
N TYR A 512 -0.91 15.95 -5.86
CA TYR A 512 -2.12 16.55 -6.44
C TYR A 512 -1.98 16.92 -7.93
N GLY A 513 -0.80 16.73 -8.51
CA GLY A 513 -0.52 17.02 -9.91
C GLY A 513 0.00 18.44 -10.16
N ASN A 514 0.35 19.19 -9.12
CA ASN A 514 1.04 20.46 -9.25
C ASN A 514 2.48 20.21 -9.71
N VAL A 515 3.01 21.12 -10.54
CA VAL A 515 4.38 21.02 -11.07
C VAL A 515 5.38 21.43 -10.00
N VAL A 516 6.48 20.68 -9.87
CA VAL A 516 7.60 20.99 -8.96
C VAL A 516 8.85 21.34 -9.78
N ASN A 517 9.03 22.62 -10.16
CA ASN A 517 10.11 23.01 -11.10
C ASN A 517 10.83 24.34 -10.80
N ASP A 518 10.41 25.10 -9.78
CA ASP A 518 10.95 26.44 -9.51
C ASP A 518 12.08 26.48 -8.48
N GLY A 519 12.43 25.31 -7.93
CA GLY A 519 13.51 25.14 -6.97
C GLY A 519 13.14 25.46 -5.51
N SER A 520 11.93 25.95 -5.25
CA SER A 520 11.43 26.25 -3.90
C SER A 520 10.37 25.22 -3.53
N ILE A 521 10.82 24.05 -3.10
CA ILE A 521 9.98 22.88 -2.82
C ILE A 521 9.25 23.07 -1.48
N ASP A 522 7.95 22.78 -1.44
CA ASP A 522 7.19 22.72 -0.20
C ASP A 522 7.54 21.46 0.60
N ILE A 523 7.45 21.49 1.93
CA ILE A 523 7.55 20.28 2.76
C ILE A 523 6.22 19.53 2.72
N GLY A 524 6.26 18.21 2.57
CA GLY A 524 5.08 17.34 2.50
C GLY A 524 4.63 17.02 1.08
N ALA A 525 3.39 16.55 0.95
CA ALA A 525 2.88 15.95 -0.29
C ALA A 525 2.20 16.94 -1.27
N PHE A 526 2.14 18.22 -0.90
CA PHE A 526 1.44 19.28 -1.66
C PHE A 526 2.40 20.43 -1.96
N GLU A 527 2.34 20.92 -3.20
CA GLU A 527 3.00 22.13 -3.66
C GLU A 527 2.00 23.25 -3.92
N MET A 528 2.26 24.41 -3.32
CA MET A 528 1.54 25.65 -3.57
C MET A 528 2.02 26.26 -4.89
N GLY A 529 1.24 26.08 -5.95
CA GLY A 529 1.60 26.60 -7.27
C GLY A 529 1.82 28.13 -7.29
N GLY A 530 2.89 28.56 -7.97
CA GLY A 530 2.97 29.89 -8.56
C GLY A 530 3.57 31.01 -7.70
N THR A 531 4.57 30.74 -6.87
CA THR A 531 5.25 31.88 -6.21
C THR A 531 6.26 32.58 -7.14
N ASN A 532 6.94 31.87 -8.07
CA ASN A 532 8.06 32.41 -8.88
C ASN A 532 9.10 33.18 -8.05
N THR A 533 9.03 33.05 -6.72
CA THR A 533 9.94 33.67 -5.78
C THR A 533 10.90 32.58 -5.42
N PHE A 534 12.13 32.69 -5.92
CA PHE A 534 13.27 32.13 -5.20
C PHE A 534 13.08 32.49 -3.73
N ALA A 535 13.29 31.53 -2.82
CA ALA A 535 13.45 31.81 -1.41
C ALA A 535 14.44 32.97 -1.26
N SER A 536 13.92 34.20 -1.16
CA SER A 536 14.75 35.36 -0.88
C SER A 536 15.34 35.07 0.47
N GLY A 537 16.65 35.24 0.61
CA GLY A 537 17.39 35.10 1.87
C GLY A 537 16.98 36.11 2.94
N ALA A 538 15.69 36.36 3.10
CA ALA A 538 15.10 36.89 4.30
C ALA A 538 15.30 35.83 5.38
N ASP A 539 16.08 36.21 6.39
CA ASP A 539 16.24 35.47 7.63
C ASP A 539 14.84 35.24 8.25
N GLY A 540 14.22 34.11 7.89
CA GLY A 540 12.88 33.72 8.32
C GLY A 540 12.83 33.26 9.78
N THR A 541 13.88 33.51 10.57
CA THR A 541 13.96 33.15 11.98
C THR A 541 12.81 33.74 12.80
N ASP A 542 12.36 34.96 12.53
CA ASP A 542 11.22 35.59 13.26
C ASP A 542 9.85 35.01 12.85
N VAL A 543 9.68 34.60 11.58
CA VAL A 543 8.45 33.93 11.13
C VAL A 543 8.41 32.50 11.66
N LYS A 544 9.55 31.79 11.64
CA LYS A 544 9.69 30.44 12.19
C LYS A 544 9.54 30.41 13.71
N SER A 545 10.06 31.40 14.44
CA SER A 545 9.90 31.50 15.89
C SER A 545 8.44 31.75 16.28
N LYS A 546 7.75 32.68 15.61
CA LYS A 546 6.32 32.92 15.81
C LYS A 546 5.48 31.70 15.44
N ALA A 547 5.73 31.06 14.28
CA ALA A 547 5.03 29.86 13.86
C ALA A 547 5.22 28.70 14.87
N ARG A 548 6.44 28.54 15.40
CA ARG A 548 6.72 27.58 16.47
C ARG A 548 5.92 27.88 17.73
N VAL A 549 5.90 29.13 18.21
CA VAL A 549 5.11 29.50 19.40
C VAL A 549 3.62 29.29 19.18
N ILE A 550 3.08 29.68 18.01
CA ILE A 550 1.69 29.41 17.63
C ILE A 550 1.42 27.91 17.67
N SER A 551 2.34 27.10 17.16
CA SER A 551 2.18 25.66 17.08
C SER A 551 2.26 24.98 18.45
N GLU A 552 3.12 25.46 19.34
CA GLU A 552 3.14 25.03 20.73
C GLU A 552 1.84 25.39 21.44
N LEU A 553 1.21 26.53 21.11
CA LEU A 553 -0.11 26.92 21.65
C LEU A 553 -1.26 26.08 21.05
N ILE A 554 -1.26 25.82 19.74
CA ILE A 554 -2.25 24.93 19.08
C ILE A 554 -2.10 23.51 19.65
N TRP A 555 -0.86 23.02 19.77
CA TRP A 555 -0.59 21.75 20.41
C TRP A 555 -1.11 21.73 21.84
N ALA A 556 -0.79 22.75 22.64
CA ALA A 556 -1.26 22.87 24.00
C ALA A 556 -2.78 22.89 24.10
N ARG A 557 -3.49 23.44 23.11
CA ARG A 557 -4.94 23.31 23.00
C ARG A 557 -5.41 21.87 22.79
N LEU A 558 -4.76 21.11 21.92
CA LEU A 558 -5.09 19.70 21.63
C LEU A 558 -4.82 18.75 22.82
N VAL A 559 -4.02 19.19 23.79
CA VAL A 559 -3.75 18.47 25.05
C VAL A 559 -4.94 18.51 26.01
N PHE A 560 -5.80 19.53 25.93
CA PHE A 560 -7.02 19.59 26.74
C PHE A 560 -8.06 18.57 26.24
N PRO A 561 -8.92 18.05 27.12
CA PRO A 561 -9.98 17.14 26.73
C PRO A 561 -11.05 17.87 25.89
N ASP A 562 -11.82 17.10 25.12
CA ASP A 562 -12.92 17.65 24.31
C ASP A 562 -14.13 18.06 25.16
N GLU A 563 -14.22 17.54 26.40
CA GLU A 563 -15.21 17.91 27.41
C GLU A 563 -14.56 18.02 28.81
N ALA A 564 -15.06 18.96 29.61
CA ALA A 564 -14.74 19.06 31.04
C ALA A 564 -15.86 18.41 31.87
N VAL A 565 -15.54 17.85 33.03
CA VAL A 565 -16.49 17.08 33.84
C VAL A 565 -16.65 17.72 35.22
N TRP A 566 -17.88 17.86 35.70
CA TRP A 566 -18.13 18.21 37.09
C TRP A 566 -17.70 17.05 38.00
N ALA A 567 -16.93 17.35 39.06
CA ALA A 567 -16.55 16.35 40.03
C ALA A 567 -17.79 15.72 40.71
N ASP A 568 -17.74 14.42 41.00
CA ASP A 568 -18.85 13.68 41.63
C ASP A 568 -19.24 14.22 43.01
N ASP A 569 -18.31 14.89 43.69
CA ASP A 569 -18.54 15.57 44.96
C ASP A 569 -19.21 16.95 44.80
N GLY A 570 -19.47 17.39 43.56
CA GLY A 570 -20.02 18.69 43.20
C GLY A 570 -19.08 19.87 43.47
N ALA A 571 -17.86 19.62 43.97
CA ALA A 571 -16.98 20.64 44.50
C ALA A 571 -15.99 21.20 43.46
N GLY A 572 -16.24 21.00 42.17
CA GLY A 572 -15.30 21.47 41.16
C GLY A 572 -15.55 20.97 39.74
N VAL A 573 -14.74 21.50 38.83
CA VAL A 573 -14.57 20.98 37.47
C VAL A 573 -13.22 20.30 37.35
N VAL A 574 -13.23 19.14 36.71
CA VAL A 574 -12.10 18.27 36.48
C VAL A 574 -11.82 18.20 34.99
N MET A 575 -10.54 18.29 34.65
CA MET A 575 -10.03 18.02 33.31
C MET A 575 -8.79 17.15 33.41
N ASP A 576 -8.81 16.04 32.68
CA ASP A 576 -7.65 15.19 32.48
C ASP A 576 -6.98 15.58 31.17
N LEU A 577 -5.83 16.24 31.29
CA LEU A 577 -4.97 16.55 30.16
C LEU A 577 -4.38 15.27 29.58
N ARG A 578 -4.26 15.24 28.25
CA ARG A 578 -3.66 14.12 27.51
C ARG A 578 -2.15 13.99 27.77
N GLU A 579 -1.50 15.10 28.11
CA GLU A 579 -0.10 15.19 28.53
C GLU A 579 0.15 16.43 29.41
N ALA A 580 1.31 16.48 30.06
CA ALA A 580 1.73 17.64 30.85
C ALA A 580 2.37 18.70 29.94
N LEU A 581 1.97 19.96 30.09
CA LEU A 581 2.54 21.09 29.33
C LEU A 581 3.74 21.71 30.05
N PRO A 582 4.70 22.30 29.30
CA PRO A 582 5.88 22.93 29.89
C PRO A 582 5.53 24.25 30.61
N ASP A 583 6.32 24.59 31.64
CA ASP A 583 6.17 25.84 32.42
C ASP A 583 6.31 27.13 31.57
N SER A 584 6.80 27.02 30.33
CA SER A 584 6.87 28.14 29.39
C SER A 584 5.51 28.58 28.83
N ILE A 585 4.45 27.81 29.07
CA ILE A 585 3.09 28.15 28.63
C ILE A 585 2.31 28.61 29.85
N ALA A 586 1.94 29.89 29.83
CA ALA A 586 1.04 30.48 30.80
C ALA A 586 -0.40 30.30 30.36
N GLY A 587 -1.36 30.37 31.29
CA GLY A 587 -2.75 30.26 30.88
C GLY A 587 -3.77 30.57 31.95
N THR A 588 -5.00 30.79 31.50
CA THR A 588 -6.15 30.97 32.37
C THR A 588 -7.30 30.09 31.93
N MET A 589 -8.06 29.62 32.90
CA MET A 589 -9.34 28.96 32.71
C MET A 589 -10.43 29.89 33.20
N SER A 590 -11.42 30.16 32.37
CA SER A 590 -12.56 31.01 32.69
C SER A 590 -13.88 30.27 32.53
N PHE A 591 -14.78 30.39 33.50
CA PHE A 591 -16.15 29.89 33.34
C PHE A 591 -16.99 30.95 32.64
N VAL A 592 -17.62 30.57 31.54
CA VAL A 592 -18.40 31.47 30.68
C VAL A 592 -19.85 31.01 30.65
N ASN A 593 -20.78 31.87 31.05
CA ASN A 593 -22.21 31.56 31.08
C ASN A 593 -22.86 31.57 29.68
N GLY A 594 -24.15 31.21 29.61
CA GLY A 594 -24.92 31.17 28.36
C GLY A 594 -24.95 32.49 27.58
N ASP A 595 -24.77 33.63 28.26
CA ASP A 595 -24.68 34.97 27.66
C ASP A 595 -23.27 35.35 27.18
N GLY A 596 -22.29 34.45 27.33
CA GLY A 596 -20.90 34.68 26.94
C GLY A 596 -20.07 35.51 27.94
N LYS A 597 -20.59 35.77 29.15
CA LYS A 597 -19.91 36.53 30.19
C LYS A 597 -19.03 35.62 31.05
N THR A 598 -17.78 36.04 31.27
CA THR A 598 -16.88 35.39 32.24
C THR A 598 -17.38 35.60 33.66
N VAL A 599 -17.64 34.50 34.37
CA VAL A 599 -18.13 34.46 35.75
C VAL A 599 -16.96 34.35 36.73
N CYS A 600 -15.96 33.52 36.40
CA CYS A 600 -14.76 33.33 37.20
C CYS A 600 -13.58 33.02 36.28
N THR A 601 -12.37 33.45 36.67
CA THR A 601 -11.12 33.15 35.99
C THR A 601 -10.11 32.64 37.01
N VAL A 602 -9.41 31.57 36.64
CA VAL A 602 -8.37 30.97 37.45
C VAL A 602 -7.11 30.83 36.62
N ASP A 603 -6.00 31.16 37.25
CA ASP A 603 -4.67 31.00 36.70
C ASP A 603 -4.28 29.51 36.62
N LEU A 604 -3.77 29.09 35.48
CA LEU A 604 -3.27 27.75 35.19
C LEU A 604 -1.75 27.66 35.31
N ASP A 605 -1.06 28.77 35.58
CA ASP A 605 0.39 28.85 35.68
C ASP A 605 0.93 27.84 36.70
N GLY A 606 1.90 27.03 36.26
CA GLY A 606 2.49 25.95 37.05
C GLY A 606 1.55 24.78 37.38
N LYS A 607 0.26 24.83 36.98
CA LYS A 607 -0.71 23.73 37.13
C LYS A 607 -0.72 22.81 35.92
N LEU A 608 -0.42 23.31 34.72
CA LEU A 608 -0.44 22.56 33.46
C LEU A 608 0.58 21.41 33.38
N LYS A 609 1.51 21.32 34.34
CA LYS A 609 2.42 20.17 34.51
C LYS A 609 1.75 18.92 35.09
N ARG A 610 0.49 19.02 35.51
CA ARG A 610 -0.28 17.90 36.06
C ARG A 610 -1.24 17.39 35.00
N LEU A 611 -1.32 16.07 34.85
CA LEU A 611 -2.32 15.44 33.99
C LEU A 611 -3.73 15.68 34.53
N HIS A 612 -3.91 15.70 35.84
CA HIS A 612 -5.21 15.92 36.48
C HIS A 612 -5.33 17.35 37.00
N LEU A 613 -6.20 18.14 36.37
CA LEU A 613 -6.57 19.48 36.81
C LEU A 613 -7.92 19.39 37.53
N LYS A 614 -7.92 19.62 38.85
CA LYS A 614 -9.16 19.87 39.61
C LYS A 614 -9.23 21.33 40.00
N MET A 615 -10.33 21.98 39.66
CA MET A 615 -10.60 23.35 40.03
C MET A 615 -11.80 23.43 40.95
N ASP A 616 -11.59 23.99 42.13
CA ASP A 616 -12.64 24.16 43.13
C ASP A 616 -13.63 25.25 42.65
N THR A 617 -14.92 24.94 42.74
CA THR A 617 -16.02 25.84 42.36
C THR A 617 -17.00 26.08 43.51
N LYS A 618 -16.62 25.67 44.72
CA LYS A 618 -17.48 25.69 45.91
C LYS A 618 -18.06 27.08 46.16
N GLY A 619 -19.39 27.16 46.21
CA GLY A 619 -20.16 28.40 46.40
C GLY A 619 -20.54 29.12 45.11
N MET A 620 -20.23 28.56 43.93
CA MET A 620 -20.55 29.13 42.61
C MET A 620 -21.49 28.22 41.79
N GLU A 621 -22.04 27.17 42.39
CA GLU A 621 -22.71 26.06 41.69
C GLU A 621 -23.99 26.49 40.94
N GLU A 622 -24.70 27.50 41.46
CA GLU A 622 -25.90 28.08 40.83
C GLU A 622 -25.56 29.01 39.65
N GLU A 623 -24.40 29.69 39.67
CA GLU A 623 -23.95 30.60 38.60
C GLU A 623 -23.29 29.86 37.42
N LEU A 624 -22.92 28.60 37.64
CA LEU A 624 -22.18 27.75 36.69
C LEU A 624 -23.06 26.74 35.94
N VAL A 625 -24.39 26.91 36.01
CA VAL A 625 -25.35 26.12 35.24
C VAL A 625 -25.27 26.54 33.76
N GLU A 626 -25.05 25.57 32.86
CA GLU A 626 -24.84 25.78 31.40
C GLU A 626 -23.55 26.51 31.00
N THR A 627 -22.54 26.58 31.89
CA THR A 627 -21.27 27.23 31.53
C THR A 627 -20.36 26.39 30.64
N ARG A 628 -19.67 27.06 29.73
CA ARG A 628 -18.49 26.52 29.04
C ARG A 628 -17.23 26.92 29.78
N VAL A 629 -16.19 26.12 29.63
CA VAL A 629 -14.86 26.41 30.15
C VAL A 629 -14.03 27.05 29.04
N ARG A 630 -13.79 28.35 29.12
CA ARG A 630 -12.89 29.06 28.20
C ARG A 630 -11.46 28.92 28.67
N ILE A 631 -10.62 28.31 27.85
CA ILE A 631 -9.18 28.26 28.06
C ILE A 631 -8.54 29.37 27.24
N ARG A 632 -7.61 30.10 27.86
CA ARG A 632 -6.71 31.04 27.20
C ARG A 632 -5.30 30.63 27.55
N LEU A 633 -4.50 30.24 26.56
CA LEU A 633 -3.07 30.00 26.74
C LEU A 633 -2.27 31.14 26.13
N GLU A 634 -1.12 31.45 26.73
CA GLU A 634 -0.23 32.51 26.30
C GLU A 634 1.23 32.05 26.34
N LYS A 635 1.97 32.39 25.29
CA LYS A 635 3.43 32.23 25.23
C LYS A 635 4.02 33.28 24.31
N ASP A 636 5.10 33.93 24.76
CA ASP A 636 5.86 34.94 24.00
C ASP A 636 4.98 36.04 23.33
N GLY A 637 3.91 36.47 24.02
CA GLY A 637 2.98 37.51 23.57
C GLY A 637 1.93 37.05 22.55
N LEU A 638 1.89 35.76 22.23
CA LEU A 638 0.88 35.13 21.38
C LEU A 638 -0.12 34.35 22.25
N THR A 639 -1.38 34.28 21.80
CA THR A 639 -2.46 33.66 22.58
C THR A 639 -3.36 32.77 21.75
N GLU A 640 -3.76 31.65 22.33
CA GLU A 640 -4.80 30.75 21.80
C GLU A 640 -5.97 30.70 22.78
N VAL A 641 -7.20 30.83 22.26
CA VAL A 641 -8.42 30.89 23.07
C VAL A 641 -9.50 29.99 22.49
N TRP A 642 -10.08 29.10 23.30
CA TRP A 642 -11.20 28.26 22.90
C TRP A 642 -12.10 27.92 24.08
N ASP A 643 -13.30 27.43 23.78
CA ASP A 643 -14.29 27.01 24.78
C ASP A 643 -14.43 25.48 24.76
N ILE A 644 -14.43 24.85 25.94
CA ILE A 644 -14.69 23.42 26.17
C ILE A 644 -16.08 23.28 26.82
N PRO A 645 -16.97 22.41 26.30
CA PRO A 645 -18.24 22.12 26.96
C PRO A 645 -18.01 21.44 28.32
N CYS A 646 -18.83 21.79 29.32
CA CYS A 646 -18.76 21.18 30.64
C CYS A 646 -19.99 20.30 30.88
N ARG A 647 -19.79 19.01 31.12
CA ARG A 647 -20.85 18.03 31.36
C ARG A 647 -20.95 17.70 32.85
N ARG A 648 -22.16 17.58 33.39
CA ARG A 648 -22.39 17.02 34.74
C ARG A 648 -22.19 15.50 34.70
N SER A 649 -21.42 14.96 35.66
CA SER A 649 -21.19 13.52 35.77
C SER A 649 -22.48 12.73 35.97
#